data_AF-A0AAD4LI50-F1
#
_entry.id   AF-A0AAD4LI50-F1
#
_cell.length_a   1.000
_cell.length_b   1.000
_cell.length_c   1.000
_cell.angle_alpha   90.00
_cell.angle_beta   90.00
_cell.angle_gamma   90.00
#
_symmetry.space_group_name_H-M   'P 1'
#
loop_
_entity.id
_entity.type
_entity.pdbx_description
1 polymer ?
#
loop_
_entity_poly.entity_id
_entity_poly.type
_entity_poly.pdbx_seq_one_letter_code
_entity_poly.pdbx_strand_id
1 'polypeptide(L)'
;MVIQMKTNVQLCRAQCTSCHLFCVRGLLHEGDHSCGTGHRCSHNCEFCEDGLKICGTPAGHPGKHICVVNAHLCGEPCKLSGKRGCLEECTKVAEHSEDEHVCSALVHMCGMPCDLSEIKLPGGKTYSCPERCTIPSDQDHEAHSCDTRLCPAACELCKRLCDKPHLHGVDPRAHHLCGEAHSCSALCSAPGTCQIDTSPQSVEATFTGRHETYQYTKYTQVAKRLQCVKTIPPGQTSHEGVHIHSKEKNPFHFCEFRCENCNYFCTLPLGHQQREHETSHGSMTQTRWAVDGPDGTSLELGGRKYSSNDEGAPMMCNLVCSSLGRHVHVDYCRAGEDGTCDGAEVQHIGARINPSPDKPKDWVTHGLSWRRTGFKDPYPRDEQTSFAKCDAMCPGPEHSAAAAGGPGQPSYCTLPMFHPPRNPNDPVNGLGYTSNDGHLFECRNPVVMQQAFHVIFVIDRSGSMSSTDRRPLPNAPATNQITRSANNRLGAVYSALYSFWSARHAAVTAGQQTVGARRDAYSIVLFNENATSVLSNDFASSPDQLLTVVLASYAYGGTNFSGALRAGQAAMTQHWSTERTPVMIFLSDGECSVPDSSVQDVCRSAIQLGKPLSFHSVSFGPDSSSSSLRRMAQVALEIQNNAPRGRGPATTSIPSSFTVALDTVQLAQTFLGIAESLRKPRGSLIH
;
A
#
# COMPACT_ATOMS: atom_id res chain seq x y z
N MET A 1 11.60 22.79 -41.80
CA MET A 1 11.99 24.21 -41.96
C MET A 1 12.14 24.69 -43.41
N VAL A 2 12.22 23.81 -44.44
CA VAL A 2 12.46 24.24 -45.83
C VAL A 2 11.19 24.67 -46.61
N ILE A 3 9.99 24.34 -46.14
CA ILE A 3 8.73 24.54 -46.91
C ILE A 3 8.07 25.92 -46.65
N GLN A 4 8.31 26.54 -45.50
CA GLN A 4 7.81 27.90 -45.20
C GLN A 4 8.40 28.98 -46.13
N MET A 5 9.46 28.67 -46.89
CA MET A 5 10.07 29.63 -47.81
C MET A 5 9.35 29.74 -49.17
N LYS A 6 8.63 28.70 -49.65
CA LYS A 6 8.04 28.76 -51.02
C LYS A 6 6.78 29.62 -51.11
N THR A 7 5.95 29.67 -50.06
CA THR A 7 4.74 30.50 -50.01
C THR A 7 5.03 31.99 -49.81
N ASN A 8 6.17 32.34 -49.21
CA ASN A 8 6.56 33.75 -48.99
C ASN A 8 7.18 34.46 -50.21
N VAL A 9 7.40 33.75 -51.32
CA VAL A 9 7.99 34.33 -52.56
C VAL A 9 6.91 34.65 -53.61
N GLN A 10 5.65 34.29 -53.36
CA GLN A 10 4.54 34.63 -54.26
C GLN A 10 3.93 35.99 -53.90
N LEU A 11 3.80 36.86 -54.91
CA LEU A 11 3.09 38.14 -54.79
C LEU A 11 1.57 37.90 -54.74
N CYS A 12 0.86 38.72 -53.98
CA CYS A 12 -0.59 38.69 -53.81
C CYS A 12 -1.34 38.81 -55.14
N ARG A 13 -0.92 39.72 -56.02
CA ARG A 13 -1.54 39.99 -57.33
C ARG A 13 -3.04 40.36 -57.30
N ALA A 14 -3.65 40.55 -56.13
CA ALA A 14 -4.97 41.17 -56.03
C ALA A 14 -4.92 42.64 -56.52
N GLN A 15 -6.04 43.19 -56.96
CA GLN A 15 -6.11 44.59 -57.40
C GLN A 15 -5.87 45.54 -56.21
N CYS A 16 -5.12 46.63 -56.43
CA CYS A 16 -4.86 47.66 -55.44
C CYS A 16 -6.16 48.36 -54.97
N THR A 17 -6.22 48.74 -53.70
CA THR A 17 -7.38 49.44 -53.12
C THR A 17 -7.61 50.82 -53.74
N SER A 18 -6.55 51.49 -54.21
CA SER A 18 -6.61 52.88 -54.68
C SER A 18 -6.49 53.06 -56.19
N CYS A 19 -6.23 51.98 -56.95
CA CYS A 19 -6.15 52.01 -58.41
C CYS A 19 -6.30 50.60 -59.01
N HIS A 20 -6.17 50.44 -60.32
CA HIS A 20 -6.36 49.16 -61.01
C HIS A 20 -5.07 48.35 -61.19
N LEU A 21 -3.95 48.76 -60.59
CA LEU A 21 -2.69 48.02 -60.62
C LEU A 21 -2.67 46.85 -59.64
N PHE A 22 -1.83 45.85 -59.88
CA PHE A 22 -1.72 44.67 -59.02
C PHE A 22 -0.91 44.93 -57.74
N CYS A 23 -1.33 44.28 -56.66
CA CYS A 23 -0.67 44.32 -55.37
C CYS A 23 0.69 43.60 -55.41
N VAL A 24 1.71 44.28 -54.90
CA VAL A 24 3.10 43.82 -54.87
C VAL A 24 3.53 43.29 -53.49
N ARG A 25 2.59 43.11 -52.56
CA ARG A 25 2.84 42.49 -51.25
C ARG A 25 2.83 40.96 -51.34
N GLY A 26 3.34 40.26 -50.32
CA GLY A 26 3.32 38.79 -50.26
C GLY A 26 1.90 38.22 -50.15
N LEU A 27 1.66 37.02 -50.69
CA LEU A 27 0.33 36.39 -50.85
C LEU A 27 -0.55 36.37 -49.57
N LEU A 28 0.05 36.30 -48.39
CA LEU A 28 -0.65 36.18 -47.10
C LEU A 28 -0.55 37.46 -46.25
N HIS A 29 -0.38 38.63 -46.86
CA HIS A 29 -0.33 39.89 -46.11
C HIS A 29 -1.72 40.25 -45.55
N GLU A 30 -1.75 40.88 -44.37
CA GLU A 30 -2.95 41.48 -43.81
C GLU A 30 -3.04 42.97 -44.17
N GLY A 31 -4.24 43.53 -44.19
CA GLY A 31 -4.51 44.93 -44.53
C GLY A 31 -4.59 45.24 -46.03
N ASP A 32 -4.73 46.53 -46.38
CA ASP A 32 -5.07 46.98 -47.73
C ASP A 32 -4.06 46.57 -48.82
N HIS A 33 -4.58 46.30 -50.02
CA HIS A 33 -3.78 45.97 -51.19
C HIS A 33 -3.14 47.23 -51.78
N SER A 34 -1.80 47.28 -51.78
CA SER A 34 -1.04 48.39 -52.36
C SER A 34 -0.19 47.94 -53.55
N CYS A 35 -0.22 48.70 -54.65
CA CYS A 35 0.68 48.55 -55.79
C CYS A 35 2.02 49.29 -55.62
N GLY A 36 2.18 50.10 -54.57
CA GLY A 36 3.40 50.86 -54.31
C GLY A 36 3.65 52.05 -55.26
N THR A 37 2.64 52.51 -56.00
CA THR A 37 2.75 53.64 -56.95
C THR A 37 1.92 54.86 -56.50
N GLY A 38 1.99 55.97 -57.25
CA GLY A 38 1.18 57.17 -57.00
C GLY A 38 -0.31 57.07 -57.33
N HIS A 39 -0.81 55.88 -57.70
CA HIS A 39 -2.23 55.56 -57.97
C HIS A 39 -2.94 56.35 -59.09
N ARG A 40 -2.26 57.32 -59.72
CA ARG A 40 -2.79 58.17 -60.81
C ARG A 40 -2.32 57.71 -62.18
N CYS A 41 -3.21 57.78 -63.16
CA CYS A 41 -2.85 57.49 -64.54
C CYS A 41 -1.84 58.52 -65.07
N SER A 42 -0.78 58.05 -65.74
CA SER A 42 0.31 58.88 -66.28
C SER A 42 0.14 59.21 -67.77
N HIS A 43 -0.96 58.82 -68.39
CA HIS A 43 -1.22 59.02 -69.82
C HIS A 43 -1.93 60.34 -70.09
N ASN A 44 -1.75 60.88 -71.31
CA ASN A 44 -2.38 62.13 -71.75
C ASN A 44 -3.86 61.91 -72.13
N CYS A 45 -4.68 62.93 -71.94
CA CYS A 45 -6.08 62.95 -72.36
C CYS A 45 -6.20 62.82 -73.89
N GLU A 46 -7.01 61.88 -74.36
CA GLU A 46 -7.27 61.61 -75.78
C GLU A 46 -8.27 62.58 -76.43
N PHE A 47 -8.94 63.44 -75.64
CA PHE A 47 -10.00 64.34 -76.11
C PHE A 47 -9.56 65.81 -76.21
N CYS A 48 -8.36 66.16 -75.74
CA CYS A 48 -7.82 67.51 -75.82
C CYS A 48 -6.79 67.59 -76.95
N GLU A 49 -7.02 68.47 -77.93
CA GLU A 49 -6.14 68.62 -79.09
C GLU A 49 -4.72 69.12 -78.72
N ASP A 50 -4.55 69.77 -77.57
CA ASP A 50 -3.26 70.34 -77.13
C ASP A 50 -2.34 69.36 -76.40
N GLY A 51 -2.75 68.11 -76.15
CA GLY A 51 -1.89 67.04 -75.58
C GLY A 51 -1.28 67.26 -74.18
N LEU A 52 -1.55 68.41 -73.53
CA LEU A 52 -0.91 68.84 -72.28
C LEU A 52 -1.66 68.46 -70.99
N LYS A 53 -2.87 67.89 -71.10
CA LYS A 53 -3.68 67.49 -69.92
C LYS A 53 -3.52 66.00 -69.61
N ILE A 54 -3.10 65.69 -68.39
CA ILE A 54 -2.95 64.31 -67.89
C ILE A 54 -4.33 63.73 -67.53
N CYS A 55 -4.48 62.42 -67.69
CA CYS A 55 -5.68 61.68 -67.33
C CYS A 55 -6.04 61.84 -65.84
N GLY A 56 -7.31 62.12 -65.54
CA GLY A 56 -7.83 62.32 -64.19
C GLY A 56 -8.21 61.02 -63.46
N THR A 57 -8.16 59.88 -64.15
CA THR A 57 -8.62 58.58 -63.62
C THR A 57 -7.49 57.79 -62.92
N PRO A 58 -7.85 56.78 -62.08
CA PRO A 58 -6.86 55.95 -61.39
C PRO A 58 -5.94 55.14 -62.34
N ALA A 59 -4.70 54.89 -61.92
CA ALA A 59 -3.72 54.13 -62.72
C ALA A 59 -4.21 52.72 -63.07
N GLY A 60 -3.95 52.29 -64.31
CA GLY A 60 -4.34 50.97 -64.83
C GLY A 60 -5.82 50.85 -65.21
N HIS A 61 -6.58 51.95 -65.23
CA HIS A 61 -7.98 51.92 -65.64
C HIS A 61 -8.13 51.40 -67.08
N PRO A 62 -9.23 50.70 -67.40
CA PRO A 62 -9.59 50.38 -68.78
C PRO A 62 -10.19 51.61 -69.49
N GLY A 63 -10.11 51.62 -70.82
CA GLY A 63 -10.74 52.66 -71.65
C GLY A 63 -9.83 53.85 -71.96
N LYS A 64 -10.40 54.86 -72.61
CA LYS A 64 -9.69 56.05 -73.10
C LYS A 64 -9.24 56.96 -71.95
N HIS A 65 -8.13 57.65 -72.14
CA HIS A 65 -7.59 58.60 -71.17
C HIS A 65 -8.31 59.96 -71.24
N ILE A 66 -8.82 60.49 -70.11
CA ILE A 66 -9.66 61.69 -70.05
C ILE A 66 -9.22 62.58 -68.88
N CYS A 67 -9.09 63.90 -69.09
CA CYS A 67 -8.65 64.84 -68.04
C CYS A 67 -9.75 65.24 -67.04
N VAL A 68 -10.99 65.47 -67.51
CA VAL A 68 -12.17 65.85 -66.70
C VAL A 68 -13.41 65.29 -67.38
N VAL A 69 -14.18 64.44 -66.68
CA VAL A 69 -15.33 63.70 -67.25
C VAL A 69 -16.44 64.65 -67.72
N ASN A 70 -16.82 65.63 -66.89
CA ASN A 70 -17.92 66.58 -67.17
C ASN A 70 -17.64 67.60 -68.29
N ALA A 71 -16.43 67.62 -68.86
CA ALA A 71 -16.10 68.55 -69.96
C ALA A 71 -16.40 67.98 -71.35
N HIS A 72 -16.52 66.65 -71.48
CA HIS A 72 -16.62 65.97 -72.78
C HIS A 72 -17.64 64.83 -72.80
N LEU A 73 -17.97 64.26 -71.65
CA LEU A 73 -18.76 63.04 -71.51
C LEU A 73 -19.99 63.31 -70.64
N CYS A 74 -20.96 62.40 -70.73
CA CYS A 74 -22.25 62.50 -70.07
C CYS A 74 -22.16 62.72 -68.54
N GLY A 75 -21.23 62.07 -67.85
CA GLY A 75 -21.00 62.29 -66.41
C GLY A 75 -22.07 61.73 -65.47
N GLU A 76 -23.27 61.39 -65.96
CA GLU A 76 -24.33 60.77 -65.18
C GLU A 76 -23.91 59.41 -64.59
N PRO A 77 -24.47 58.98 -63.44
CA PRO A 77 -24.11 57.72 -62.80
C PRO A 77 -24.34 56.53 -63.74
N CYS A 78 -23.34 55.66 -63.83
CA CYS A 78 -23.45 54.40 -64.54
C CYS A 78 -24.59 53.55 -63.95
N LYS A 79 -25.35 52.87 -64.82
CA LYS A 79 -26.41 51.94 -64.41
C LYS A 79 -25.93 50.83 -63.46
N LEU A 80 -24.63 50.52 -63.49
CA LEU A 80 -23.95 49.53 -62.65
C LEU A 80 -23.07 50.18 -61.56
N SER A 81 -23.34 51.45 -61.22
CA SER A 81 -22.66 52.14 -60.11
C SER A 81 -22.77 51.32 -58.83
N GLY A 82 -21.68 51.28 -58.06
CA GLY A 82 -21.54 50.44 -56.87
C GLY A 82 -21.12 48.98 -57.12
N LYS A 83 -21.09 48.50 -58.37
CA LYS A 83 -20.48 47.18 -58.71
C LYS A 83 -18.96 47.29 -58.79
N ARG A 84 -18.25 46.27 -58.29
CA ARG A 84 -16.78 46.25 -58.33
C ARG A 84 -16.30 46.26 -59.79
N GLY A 85 -15.41 47.19 -60.13
CA GLY A 85 -14.94 47.40 -61.49
C GLY A 85 -15.66 48.52 -62.24
N CYS A 86 -16.75 49.08 -61.69
CA CYS A 86 -17.38 50.28 -62.24
C CYS A 86 -16.44 51.49 -62.13
N LEU A 87 -16.47 52.36 -63.14
CA LEU A 87 -15.77 53.64 -63.14
C LEU A 87 -16.69 54.81 -62.75
N GLU A 88 -17.83 54.49 -62.13
CA GLU A 88 -18.88 55.36 -61.61
C GLU A 88 -19.61 56.23 -62.64
N GLU A 89 -18.90 57.02 -63.43
CA GLU A 89 -19.49 58.01 -64.33
C GLU A 89 -19.63 57.49 -65.76
N CYS A 90 -20.70 57.90 -66.44
CA CYS A 90 -20.95 57.53 -67.83
C CYS A 90 -19.93 58.16 -68.78
N THR A 91 -19.27 57.32 -69.57
CA THR A 91 -18.25 57.75 -70.55
C THR A 91 -18.81 57.89 -71.96
N LYS A 92 -20.14 57.87 -72.13
CA LYS A 92 -20.78 58.23 -73.41
C LYS A 92 -20.62 59.73 -73.65
N VAL A 93 -20.71 60.16 -74.91
CA VAL A 93 -20.64 61.57 -75.28
C VAL A 93 -21.77 62.35 -74.58
N ALA A 94 -21.50 63.60 -74.19
CA ALA A 94 -22.52 64.47 -73.60
C ALA A 94 -23.77 64.57 -74.51
N GLU A 95 -24.96 64.64 -73.92
CA GLU A 95 -26.27 64.71 -74.62
C GLU A 95 -26.63 63.49 -75.49
N HIS A 96 -26.13 62.29 -75.17
CA HIS A 96 -26.58 61.05 -75.83
C HIS A 96 -28.06 60.76 -75.53
N SER A 97 -28.80 60.23 -76.52
CA SER A 97 -30.26 60.05 -76.47
C SER A 97 -30.71 58.68 -75.91
N GLU A 98 -29.79 57.91 -75.33
CA GLU A 98 -30.09 56.57 -74.80
C GLU A 98 -30.39 56.66 -73.29
N ASP A 99 -31.46 56.00 -72.83
CA ASP A 99 -31.85 55.97 -71.41
C ASP A 99 -30.84 55.22 -70.50
N GLU A 100 -29.80 54.60 -71.08
CA GLU A 100 -28.88 53.73 -70.38
C GLU A 100 -27.47 54.34 -70.27
N HIS A 101 -27.07 54.72 -69.06
CA HIS A 101 -25.76 55.28 -68.75
C HIS A 101 -24.74 54.18 -68.45
N VAL A 102 -23.64 54.11 -69.22
CA VAL A 102 -22.61 53.07 -69.07
C VAL A 102 -21.21 53.69 -68.99
N CYS A 103 -20.38 53.19 -68.08
CA CYS A 103 -18.97 53.59 -67.94
C CYS A 103 -18.05 52.77 -68.86
N SER A 104 -16.76 53.15 -68.97
CA SER A 104 -15.80 52.44 -69.85
C SER A 104 -15.24 51.13 -69.27
N ALA A 105 -15.80 50.60 -68.18
CA ALA A 105 -15.39 49.32 -67.63
C ALA A 105 -15.83 48.16 -68.54
N LEU A 106 -14.88 47.27 -68.86
CA LEU A 106 -15.15 46.10 -69.72
C LEU A 106 -15.98 45.02 -69.00
N VAL A 107 -15.81 44.88 -67.69
CA VAL A 107 -16.49 43.88 -66.86
C VAL A 107 -16.82 44.52 -65.52
N HIS A 108 -18.08 44.39 -65.11
CA HIS A 108 -18.52 44.69 -63.75
C HIS A 108 -18.63 43.38 -63.00
N MET A 109 -18.07 43.27 -61.81
CA MET A 109 -18.11 42.04 -61.03
C MET A 109 -19.38 42.00 -60.17
N CYS A 110 -19.89 40.80 -59.94
CA CYS A 110 -21.06 40.55 -59.10
C CYS A 110 -21.00 41.29 -57.75
N GLY A 111 -19.85 41.21 -57.07
CA GLY A 111 -19.55 41.95 -55.84
C GLY A 111 -20.18 41.40 -54.57
N MET A 112 -20.99 40.34 -54.66
CA MET A 112 -21.52 39.60 -53.51
C MET A 112 -20.39 38.94 -52.70
N PRO A 113 -20.55 38.73 -51.38
CA PRO A 113 -19.58 37.98 -50.57
C PRO A 113 -19.30 36.59 -51.16
N CYS A 114 -18.07 36.10 -51.02
CA CYS A 114 -17.74 34.71 -51.38
C CYS A 114 -18.60 33.73 -50.56
N ASP A 115 -19.03 32.61 -51.16
CA ASP A 115 -19.83 31.59 -50.46
C ASP A 115 -19.08 30.93 -49.30
N LEU A 116 -17.75 31.03 -49.27
CA LEU A 116 -16.92 30.61 -48.15
C LEU A 116 -16.89 31.66 -47.01
N SER A 117 -17.90 32.52 -46.92
CA SER A 117 -18.14 33.44 -45.81
C SER A 117 -18.90 32.72 -44.70
N GLU A 118 -18.57 33.02 -43.45
CA GLU A 118 -19.24 32.51 -42.24
C GLU A 118 -19.29 30.97 -42.08
N ILE A 119 -18.35 30.23 -42.68
CA ILE A 119 -18.28 28.77 -42.53
C ILE A 119 -17.71 28.36 -41.16
N LYS A 120 -18.19 27.24 -40.63
CA LYS A 120 -17.65 26.61 -39.41
C LYS A 120 -16.55 25.63 -39.78
N LEU A 121 -15.33 25.91 -39.34
CA LEU A 121 -14.21 24.99 -39.48
C LEU A 121 -14.24 23.89 -38.40
N PRO A 122 -13.57 22.75 -38.65
CA PRO A 122 -13.32 21.75 -37.61
C PRO A 122 -12.66 22.38 -36.37
N GLY A 123 -13.23 22.13 -35.19
CA GLY A 123 -12.78 22.73 -33.91
C GLY A 123 -13.54 23.97 -33.46
N GLY A 124 -14.67 24.31 -34.11
CA GLY A 124 -15.61 25.34 -33.66
C GLY A 124 -15.21 26.77 -33.98
N LYS A 125 -14.13 26.98 -34.74
CA LYS A 125 -13.73 28.29 -35.24
C LYS A 125 -14.52 28.66 -36.49
N THR A 126 -15.03 29.88 -36.54
CA THR A 126 -15.66 30.43 -37.73
C THR A 126 -14.60 31.05 -38.63
N TYR A 127 -14.64 30.73 -39.91
CA TYR A 127 -13.83 31.37 -40.93
C TYR A 127 -14.75 32.12 -41.90
N SER A 128 -14.32 33.29 -42.33
CA SER A 128 -15.02 34.06 -43.37
C SER A 128 -14.01 34.51 -44.38
N CYS A 129 -14.17 34.06 -45.62
CA CYS A 129 -13.36 34.55 -46.73
C CYS A 129 -13.59 36.07 -46.88
N PRO A 130 -12.54 36.90 -46.81
CA PRO A 130 -12.68 38.36 -46.91
C PRO A 130 -12.98 38.84 -48.34
N GLU A 131 -12.86 37.95 -49.32
CA GLU A 131 -12.99 38.27 -50.74
C GLU A 131 -14.45 38.28 -51.23
N ARG A 132 -14.65 39.00 -52.33
CA ARG A 132 -15.94 39.12 -53.03
C ARG A 132 -15.92 38.37 -54.35
N CYS A 133 -17.11 38.01 -54.83
CA CYS A 133 -17.32 37.32 -56.09
C CYS A 133 -16.69 38.06 -57.27
N THR A 134 -15.93 37.31 -58.08
CA THR A 134 -15.26 37.80 -59.30
C THR A 134 -15.95 37.33 -60.59
N ILE A 135 -17.15 36.76 -60.49
CA ILE A 135 -17.96 36.42 -61.66
C ILE A 135 -18.57 37.72 -62.24
N PRO A 136 -18.56 37.90 -63.57
CA PRO A 136 -19.19 39.04 -64.24
C PRO A 136 -20.67 39.21 -63.86
N SER A 137 -21.12 40.44 -63.64
CA SER A 137 -22.47 40.74 -63.15
C SER A 137 -23.57 40.50 -64.17
N ASP A 138 -23.21 40.38 -65.46
CA ASP A 138 -24.08 40.02 -66.57
C ASP A 138 -24.24 38.50 -66.74
N GLN A 139 -23.50 37.71 -65.96
CA GLN A 139 -23.63 36.25 -65.93
C GLN A 139 -24.44 35.82 -64.70
N ASP A 140 -25.56 35.13 -64.94
CA ASP A 140 -26.31 34.50 -63.86
C ASP A 140 -25.50 33.36 -63.23
N HIS A 141 -25.40 33.37 -61.90
CA HIS A 141 -24.72 32.34 -61.11
C HIS A 141 -25.31 32.23 -59.70
N GLU A 142 -25.40 31.00 -59.19
CA GLU A 142 -25.88 30.73 -57.82
C GLU A 142 -24.75 30.66 -56.79
N ALA A 143 -23.52 30.35 -57.23
CA ALA A 143 -22.36 30.22 -56.35
C ALA A 143 -21.38 31.38 -56.54
N HIS A 144 -21.08 32.11 -55.47
CA HIS A 144 -20.17 33.25 -55.47
C HIS A 144 -18.72 32.83 -55.20
N SER A 145 -17.94 32.66 -56.27
CA SER A 145 -16.49 32.37 -56.18
C SER A 145 -15.64 33.63 -56.25
N CYS A 146 -14.58 33.69 -55.43
CA CYS A 146 -13.50 34.68 -55.54
C CYS A 146 -12.26 34.10 -56.26
N ASP A 147 -11.20 34.90 -56.41
CA ASP A 147 -9.96 34.50 -57.10
C ASP A 147 -9.07 33.55 -56.29
N THR A 148 -9.41 33.30 -55.02
CA THR A 148 -8.67 32.35 -54.19
C THR A 148 -8.88 30.94 -54.73
N ARG A 149 -7.78 30.22 -55.01
CA ARG A 149 -7.84 28.91 -55.67
C ARG A 149 -7.88 27.72 -54.71
N LEU A 150 -7.21 27.85 -53.57
CA LEU A 150 -7.07 26.77 -52.59
C LEU A 150 -7.84 27.07 -51.32
N CYS A 151 -8.27 26.02 -50.63
CA CYS A 151 -8.90 26.15 -49.34
C CYS A 151 -7.91 26.69 -48.30
N PRO A 152 -8.28 27.74 -47.54
CA PRO A 152 -7.42 28.35 -46.52
C PRO A 152 -7.38 27.54 -45.22
N ALA A 153 -8.21 26.50 -45.09
CA ALA A 153 -8.26 25.66 -43.90
C ALA A 153 -6.98 24.82 -43.73
N ALA A 154 -6.58 24.62 -42.47
CA ALA A 154 -5.52 23.68 -42.13
C ALA A 154 -6.03 22.23 -42.22
N CYS A 155 -5.11 21.32 -42.56
CA CYS A 155 -5.37 19.90 -42.62
C CYS A 155 -5.81 19.38 -41.23
N GLU A 156 -6.78 18.46 -41.21
CA GLU A 156 -7.28 17.87 -39.97
C GLU A 156 -6.23 17.01 -39.26
N LEU A 157 -5.26 16.47 -40.01
CA LEU A 157 -4.22 15.58 -39.52
C LEU A 157 -2.87 16.27 -39.30
N CYS A 158 -2.69 17.48 -39.85
CA CYS A 158 -1.45 18.26 -39.67
C CYS A 158 -1.67 19.75 -39.92
N LYS A 159 -0.66 20.58 -39.65
CA LYS A 159 -0.78 22.04 -39.79
C LYS A 159 -0.58 22.58 -41.22
N ARG A 160 -0.60 21.73 -42.26
CA ARG A 160 -0.45 22.17 -43.67
C ARG A 160 -1.80 22.68 -44.21
N LEU A 161 -1.78 23.51 -45.25
CA LEU A 161 -3.01 23.95 -45.93
C LEU A 161 -3.66 22.79 -46.71
N CYS A 162 -4.97 22.86 -46.84
CA CYS A 162 -5.75 21.92 -47.63
C CYS A 162 -5.45 22.04 -49.13
N ASP A 163 -5.42 20.90 -49.83
CA ASP A 163 -5.07 20.80 -51.26
C ASP A 163 -6.28 20.93 -52.20
N LYS A 164 -7.48 21.08 -51.64
CA LYS A 164 -8.75 21.13 -52.38
C LYS A 164 -9.11 22.53 -52.87
N PRO A 165 -10.01 22.64 -53.88
CA PRO A 165 -10.50 23.92 -54.39
C PRO A 165 -11.10 24.79 -53.27
N HIS A 166 -10.95 26.11 -53.38
CA HIS A 166 -11.36 27.06 -52.34
C HIS A 166 -12.77 26.83 -51.78
N LEU A 167 -13.77 26.63 -52.65
CA LEU A 167 -15.18 26.48 -52.26
C LEU A 167 -15.56 25.08 -51.74
N HIS A 168 -14.64 24.10 -51.67
CA HIS A 168 -15.02 22.77 -51.18
C HIS A 168 -15.49 22.77 -49.73
N GLY A 169 -15.06 23.76 -48.94
CA GLY A 169 -15.44 23.93 -47.53
C GLY A 169 -16.85 24.49 -47.32
N VAL A 170 -17.59 24.78 -48.39
CA VAL A 170 -19.02 25.12 -48.32
C VAL A 170 -19.84 23.90 -47.86
N ASP A 171 -19.39 22.68 -48.18
CA ASP A 171 -19.97 21.46 -47.61
C ASP A 171 -19.51 21.27 -46.16
N PRO A 172 -20.40 21.30 -45.16
CA PRO A 172 -20.05 21.12 -43.75
C PRO A 172 -19.45 19.74 -43.42
N ARG A 173 -19.58 18.76 -44.32
CA ARG A 173 -19.03 17.41 -44.18
C ARG A 173 -17.67 17.25 -44.87
N ALA A 174 -17.15 18.31 -45.50
CA ALA A 174 -15.90 18.22 -46.21
C ALA A 174 -14.71 18.02 -45.27
N HIS A 175 -13.85 17.06 -45.59
CA HIS A 175 -12.58 16.89 -44.91
C HIS A 175 -11.51 17.80 -45.50
N HIS A 176 -10.81 18.54 -44.65
CA HIS A 176 -9.69 19.37 -45.04
C HIS A 176 -8.40 18.56 -44.93
N LEU A 177 -7.87 18.09 -46.07
CA LEU A 177 -6.64 17.29 -46.13
C LEU A 177 -5.60 17.96 -47.04
N CYS A 178 -4.32 17.77 -46.76
CA CYS A 178 -3.22 18.39 -47.51
C CYS A 178 -2.65 17.52 -48.65
N GLY A 179 -3.32 16.41 -48.99
CA GLY A 179 -2.90 15.51 -50.08
C GLY A 179 -1.72 14.59 -49.76
N GLU A 180 -1.23 14.58 -48.52
CA GLU A 180 -0.02 13.85 -48.12
C GLU A 180 -0.34 12.73 -47.13
N ALA A 181 0.56 11.75 -47.01
CA ALA A 181 0.41 10.67 -46.03
C ALA A 181 0.73 11.16 -44.60
N HIS A 182 0.05 10.59 -43.61
CA HIS A 182 0.21 10.99 -42.20
C HIS A 182 0.53 9.79 -41.30
N SER A 183 1.19 10.03 -40.16
CA SER A 183 1.32 9.01 -39.12
C SER A 183 0.01 8.92 -38.33
N CYS A 184 -0.46 7.71 -38.05
CA CYS A 184 -1.66 7.50 -37.26
C CYS A 184 -1.42 7.90 -35.79
N SER A 185 -2.30 8.74 -35.22
CA SER A 185 -2.23 9.18 -33.81
C SER A 185 -2.91 8.22 -32.83
N ALA A 186 -3.63 7.22 -33.32
CA ALA A 186 -4.29 6.23 -32.48
C ALA A 186 -3.27 5.34 -31.75
N LEU A 187 -3.65 4.85 -30.57
CA LEU A 187 -2.86 3.88 -29.81
C LEU A 187 -3.11 2.47 -30.33
N CYS A 188 -2.16 1.57 -30.08
CA CYS A 188 -2.30 0.16 -30.40
C CYS A 188 -3.60 -0.41 -29.82
N SER A 189 -4.29 -1.24 -30.60
CA SER A 189 -5.56 -1.88 -30.24
C SER A 189 -5.41 -3.38 -29.97
N ALA A 190 -4.24 -3.99 -30.21
CA ALA A 190 -4.00 -5.40 -29.91
C ALA A 190 -4.12 -5.69 -28.40
N PRO A 191 -4.55 -6.87 -27.93
CA PRO A 191 -4.61 -7.17 -26.49
C PRO A 191 -3.21 -7.12 -25.83
N GLY A 192 -3.14 -6.97 -24.51
CA GLY A 192 -1.88 -6.93 -23.76
C GLY A 192 -1.33 -5.53 -23.51
N THR A 193 -0.21 -5.42 -22.81
CA THR A 193 0.49 -4.14 -22.62
C THR A 193 1.64 -4.02 -23.61
N CYS A 194 1.79 -2.89 -24.32
CA CYS A 194 2.87 -2.74 -25.32
C CYS A 194 4.23 -2.50 -24.66
N GLN A 195 4.25 -1.64 -23.64
CA GLN A 195 5.47 -1.30 -22.91
C GLN A 195 5.16 -1.16 -21.43
N ILE A 196 6.07 -1.69 -20.61
CA ILE A 196 6.05 -1.56 -19.16
C ILE A 196 7.28 -0.76 -18.76
N ASP A 197 7.07 0.40 -18.15
CA ASP A 197 8.14 1.19 -17.56
C ASP A 197 8.07 1.08 -16.04
N THR A 198 9.17 0.64 -15.43
CA THR A 198 9.36 0.67 -13.98
C THR A 198 10.21 1.89 -13.63
N SER A 199 9.61 2.91 -13.05
CA SER A 199 10.32 4.09 -12.54
C SER A 199 9.80 4.47 -11.15
N PRO A 200 10.67 5.00 -10.27
CA PRO A 200 10.20 5.64 -9.05
C PRO A 200 9.36 6.86 -9.44
N GLN A 201 8.08 6.89 -9.07
CA GLN A 201 7.19 8.01 -9.42
C GLN A 201 7.43 9.23 -8.52
N SER A 202 7.80 9.02 -7.26
CA SER A 202 8.19 10.08 -6.34
C SER A 202 9.33 9.62 -5.45
N VAL A 203 10.39 10.42 -5.38
CA VAL A 203 11.49 10.22 -4.43
C VAL A 203 11.01 10.48 -2.98
N GLU A 204 9.89 11.21 -2.79
CA GLU A 204 9.38 11.61 -1.47
C GLU A 204 7.84 11.46 -1.39
N ALA A 205 7.33 10.25 -1.16
CA ALA A 205 5.95 10.03 -0.74
C ALA A 205 5.87 10.03 0.79
N THR A 206 4.80 10.58 1.36
CA THR A 206 4.61 10.63 2.82
C THR A 206 3.73 9.47 3.28
N PHE A 207 4.23 8.68 4.23
CA PHE A 207 3.43 7.74 4.99
C PHE A 207 2.97 8.39 6.29
N THR A 208 1.69 8.21 6.63
CA THR A 208 1.11 8.63 7.90
C THR A 208 0.36 7.45 8.50
N GLY A 209 0.99 6.77 9.45
CA GLY A 209 0.38 5.68 10.23
C GLY A 209 -0.06 6.14 11.61
N ARG A 210 -0.57 5.21 12.42
CA ARG A 210 -1.03 5.53 13.79
C ARG A 210 0.08 6.04 14.72
N HIS A 211 1.30 5.54 14.58
CA HIS A 211 2.41 5.86 15.49
C HIS A 211 3.38 6.90 14.94
N GLU A 212 3.60 6.92 13.63
CA GLU A 212 4.67 7.68 13.00
C GLU A 212 4.28 8.21 11.62
N THR A 213 4.96 9.28 11.19
CA THR A 213 4.86 9.85 9.83
C THR A 213 6.26 10.04 9.29
N TYR A 214 6.52 9.59 8.05
CA TYR A 214 7.85 9.70 7.43
C TYR A 214 7.77 9.71 5.90
N GLN A 215 8.85 10.15 5.24
CA GLN A 215 8.99 10.09 3.78
C GLN A 215 9.61 8.75 3.32
N TYR A 216 9.20 8.28 2.14
CA TYR A 216 9.72 7.09 1.49
C TYR A 216 9.66 7.19 -0.04
N THR A 217 10.51 6.44 -0.73
CA THR A 217 10.47 6.33 -2.19
C THR A 217 9.36 5.36 -2.61
N LYS A 218 8.38 5.85 -3.36
CA LYS A 218 7.29 5.02 -3.88
C LYS A 218 7.64 4.49 -5.27
N TYR A 219 7.69 3.17 -5.41
CA TYR A 219 7.91 2.50 -6.69
C TYR A 219 6.57 2.06 -7.28
N THR A 220 6.35 2.43 -8.55
CA THR A 220 5.16 2.04 -9.29
C THR A 220 5.55 1.58 -10.69
N GLN A 221 4.65 0.87 -11.35
CA GLN A 221 4.81 0.47 -12.73
C GLN A 221 3.76 1.15 -13.61
N VAL A 222 4.19 1.67 -14.76
CA VAL A 222 3.30 2.31 -15.74
C VAL A 222 3.25 1.45 -16.99
N ALA A 223 2.07 0.93 -17.29
CA ALA A 223 1.77 0.28 -18.56
C ALA A 223 1.41 1.32 -19.62
N LYS A 224 2.02 1.22 -20.79
CA LYS A 224 1.79 2.12 -21.93
C LYS A 224 1.29 1.34 -23.15
N ARG A 225 0.37 1.97 -23.86
CA ARG A 225 -0.05 1.57 -25.21
C ARG A 225 0.73 2.42 -26.19
N LEU A 226 1.48 1.79 -27.09
CA LEU A 226 2.32 2.50 -28.05
C LEU A 226 1.49 3.03 -29.22
N GLN A 227 1.96 4.11 -29.84
CA GLN A 227 1.31 4.71 -31.00
C GLN A 227 1.32 3.75 -32.19
N CYS A 228 0.26 3.80 -33.01
CA CYS A 228 0.14 3.00 -34.21
C CYS A 228 1.26 3.32 -35.23
N VAL A 229 1.91 2.29 -35.75
CA VAL A 229 2.99 2.40 -36.76
C VAL A 229 2.47 2.57 -38.19
N LYS A 230 1.17 2.34 -38.42
CA LYS A 230 0.57 2.46 -39.75
C LYS A 230 0.41 3.93 -40.14
N THR A 231 0.59 4.19 -41.42
CA THR A 231 0.38 5.50 -42.03
C THR A 231 -1.04 5.61 -42.59
N ILE A 232 -1.67 6.75 -42.39
CA ILE A 232 -2.91 7.14 -43.03
C ILE A 232 -2.59 7.53 -44.48
N PRO A 233 -3.19 6.87 -45.49
CA PRO A 233 -2.95 7.19 -46.90
C PRO A 233 -3.33 8.64 -47.26
N PRO A 234 -2.73 9.22 -48.31
CA PRO A 234 -3.15 10.51 -48.87
C PRO A 234 -4.67 10.56 -49.13
N GLY A 235 -5.31 11.65 -48.73
CA GLY A 235 -6.75 11.86 -48.96
C GLY A 235 -7.67 11.05 -48.03
N GLN A 236 -7.14 10.30 -47.06
CA GLN A 236 -7.93 9.62 -46.04
C GLN A 236 -7.70 10.23 -44.64
N THR A 237 -8.66 10.01 -43.73
CA THR A 237 -8.59 10.43 -42.32
C THR A 237 -8.17 9.30 -41.37
N SER A 238 -8.21 8.05 -41.84
CA SER A 238 -7.78 6.84 -41.12
C SER A 238 -7.18 5.81 -42.08
N HIS A 239 -6.40 4.86 -41.57
CA HIS A 239 -5.98 3.69 -42.34
C HIS A 239 -6.93 2.51 -42.09
N GLU A 240 -6.90 1.50 -42.96
CA GLU A 240 -7.69 0.27 -42.77
C GLU A 240 -7.07 -0.71 -41.76
N GLY A 241 -7.94 -1.54 -41.16
CA GLY A 241 -7.59 -2.58 -40.20
C GLY A 241 -7.15 -2.06 -38.82
N VAL A 242 -6.78 -3.00 -37.94
CA VAL A 242 -6.45 -2.70 -36.53
C VAL A 242 -5.20 -1.85 -36.36
N HIS A 243 -5.15 -1.08 -35.26
CA HIS A 243 -3.99 -0.29 -34.87
C HIS A 243 -2.92 -1.17 -34.19
N ILE A 244 -1.71 -1.17 -34.76
CA ILE A 244 -0.57 -1.97 -34.31
C ILE A 244 0.64 -1.07 -34.10
N HIS A 245 1.49 -1.36 -33.12
CA HIS A 245 2.66 -0.53 -32.82
C HIS A 245 3.96 -1.03 -33.48
N SER A 246 3.94 -2.20 -34.12
CA SER A 246 5.06 -2.77 -34.87
C SER A 246 4.54 -3.47 -36.13
N LYS A 247 5.38 -3.52 -37.17
CA LYS A 247 5.09 -4.19 -38.45
C LYS A 247 5.40 -5.69 -38.43
N GLU A 248 5.99 -6.18 -37.34
CA GLU A 248 6.26 -7.59 -37.15
C GLU A 248 4.96 -8.40 -37.11
N LYS A 249 5.03 -9.67 -37.54
CA LYS A 249 3.85 -10.55 -37.63
C LYS A 249 3.25 -10.86 -36.26
N ASN A 250 4.07 -10.89 -35.21
CA ASN A 250 3.64 -11.15 -33.84
C ASN A 250 4.34 -10.20 -32.86
N PRO A 251 3.90 -8.92 -32.79
CA PRO A 251 4.53 -7.94 -31.93
C PRO A 251 4.38 -8.34 -30.46
N PHE A 252 5.47 -8.26 -29.71
CA PHE A 252 5.47 -8.60 -28.29
C PHE A 252 4.51 -7.69 -27.51
N HIS A 253 3.68 -8.31 -26.69
CA HIS A 253 2.86 -7.63 -25.69
C HIS A 253 3.01 -8.37 -24.37
N PHE A 254 3.01 -7.64 -23.27
CA PHE A 254 3.02 -8.19 -21.92
C PHE A 254 1.63 -8.71 -21.53
N CYS A 255 1.61 -9.71 -20.65
CA CYS A 255 0.43 -10.22 -19.99
C CYS A 255 -0.28 -9.12 -19.17
N GLU A 256 -1.62 -9.16 -19.14
CA GLU A 256 -2.44 -8.15 -18.46
C GLU A 256 -2.68 -8.44 -16.98
N PHE A 257 -2.28 -9.64 -16.51
CA PHE A 257 -2.46 -10.05 -15.13
C PHE A 257 -1.59 -9.21 -14.19
N ARG A 258 -2.11 -8.90 -13.00
CA ARG A 258 -1.46 -8.01 -12.02
C ARG A 258 -1.37 -8.67 -10.65
N CYS A 259 -0.30 -8.36 -9.94
CA CYS A 259 -0.15 -8.77 -8.55
C CYS A 259 -1.12 -7.97 -7.67
N GLU A 260 -1.98 -8.64 -6.90
CA GLU A 260 -3.00 -8.01 -6.05
C GLU A 260 -2.38 -7.09 -4.98
N ASN A 261 -1.16 -7.37 -4.52
CA ASN A 261 -0.52 -6.62 -3.45
C ASN A 261 0.12 -5.30 -3.92
N CYS A 262 0.84 -5.33 -5.06
CA CYS A 262 1.60 -4.17 -5.56
C CYS A 262 1.04 -3.56 -6.86
N ASN A 263 0.06 -4.22 -7.51
CA ASN A 263 -0.55 -3.84 -8.78
C ASN A 263 0.40 -3.86 -9.99
N TYR A 264 1.55 -4.53 -9.88
CA TYR A 264 2.50 -4.68 -10.98
C TYR A 264 2.02 -5.76 -11.95
N PHE A 265 2.09 -5.45 -13.24
CA PHE A 265 1.81 -6.34 -14.36
C PHE A 265 2.85 -7.45 -14.45
N CYS A 266 2.36 -8.59 -14.93
CA CYS A 266 3.20 -9.70 -15.33
C CYS A 266 4.09 -9.30 -16.54
N THR A 267 5.39 -9.58 -16.44
CA THR A 267 6.39 -9.25 -17.45
C THR A 267 6.59 -10.35 -18.50
N LEU A 268 5.80 -11.42 -18.44
CA LEU A 268 5.80 -12.49 -19.43
C LEU A 268 4.98 -12.11 -20.67
N PRO A 269 5.20 -12.78 -21.82
CA PRO A 269 4.41 -12.55 -23.03
C PRO A 269 2.90 -12.75 -22.78
N LEU A 270 2.07 -12.02 -23.52
CA LEU A 270 0.63 -12.25 -23.55
C LEU A 270 0.32 -13.69 -23.95
N GLY A 271 -0.52 -14.37 -23.16
CA GLY A 271 -0.90 -15.77 -23.41
C GLY A 271 0.21 -16.80 -23.12
N HIS A 272 1.22 -16.43 -22.33
CA HIS A 272 2.23 -17.37 -21.84
C HIS A 272 1.59 -18.59 -21.14
N GLN A 273 2.26 -19.74 -21.20
CA GLN A 273 1.72 -21.03 -20.74
C GLN A 273 2.23 -21.41 -19.35
N GLN A 274 3.09 -20.58 -18.75
CA GLN A 274 3.60 -20.81 -17.40
C GLN A 274 2.43 -20.73 -16.41
N ARG A 275 2.44 -21.63 -15.43
CA ARG A 275 1.40 -21.67 -14.39
C ARG A 275 1.42 -20.43 -13.49
N GLU A 276 2.59 -19.85 -13.31
CA GLU A 276 2.83 -18.72 -12.44
C GLU A 276 3.20 -17.48 -13.27
N HIS A 277 2.69 -16.33 -12.83
CA HIS A 277 3.05 -15.03 -13.36
C HIS A 277 4.38 -14.57 -12.75
N GLU A 278 5.12 -13.76 -13.50
CA GLU A 278 6.41 -13.19 -13.05
C GLU A 278 6.40 -11.68 -13.21
N THR A 279 6.97 -10.96 -12.24
CA THR A 279 7.16 -9.50 -12.29
C THR A 279 8.30 -9.08 -11.37
N SER A 280 8.77 -7.83 -11.47
CA SER A 280 9.81 -7.30 -10.59
C SER A 280 9.31 -6.90 -9.20
N HIS A 281 7.99 -6.81 -9.02
CA HIS A 281 7.29 -6.37 -7.82
C HIS A 281 7.70 -4.95 -7.36
N GLY A 282 6.90 -4.35 -6.49
CA GLY A 282 7.16 -3.01 -5.99
C GLY A 282 6.42 -2.67 -4.71
N SER A 283 6.16 -1.38 -4.52
CA SER A 283 5.45 -0.87 -3.35
C SER A 283 4.08 -1.52 -3.22
N MET A 284 3.73 -2.01 -2.04
CA MET A 284 2.47 -2.72 -1.76
C MET A 284 1.32 -1.75 -1.57
N THR A 285 1.01 -0.99 -2.63
CA THR A 285 0.06 0.13 -2.60
C THR A 285 -1.41 -0.28 -2.44
N GLN A 286 -1.73 -1.57 -2.56
CA GLN A 286 -3.09 -2.09 -2.44
C GLN A 286 -3.33 -2.79 -1.09
N THR A 287 -2.36 -2.79 -0.17
CA THR A 287 -2.47 -3.56 1.06
C THR A 287 -2.51 -2.69 2.31
N ARG A 288 -2.99 -3.30 3.40
CA ARG A 288 -2.97 -2.74 4.76
C ARG A 288 -2.44 -3.77 5.75
N TRP A 289 -1.89 -3.28 6.86
CA TRP A 289 -1.38 -4.13 7.92
C TRP A 289 -2.49 -4.79 8.73
N ALA A 290 -2.41 -6.10 8.87
CA ALA A 290 -3.12 -6.89 9.87
C ALA A 290 -2.12 -7.26 10.96
N VAL A 291 -2.32 -6.77 12.19
CA VAL A 291 -1.42 -7.00 13.32
C VAL A 291 -2.19 -7.78 14.38
N ASP A 292 -1.57 -8.85 14.88
CA ASP A 292 -2.10 -9.70 15.94
C ASP A 292 -1.96 -9.03 17.31
N GLY A 293 -2.95 -9.23 18.18
CA GLY A 293 -2.99 -8.68 19.53
C GLY A 293 -4.07 -7.62 19.77
N PRO A 294 -4.20 -7.15 21.02
CA PRO A 294 -5.19 -6.13 21.40
C PRO A 294 -4.94 -4.80 20.69
N ASP A 295 -5.98 -3.95 20.63
CA ASP A 295 -5.91 -2.63 20.02
C ASP A 295 -4.75 -1.79 20.60
N GLY A 296 -3.89 -1.31 19.69
CA GLY A 296 -2.68 -0.56 20.05
C GLY A 296 -1.39 -1.39 20.03
N THR A 297 -1.48 -2.70 19.77
CA THR A 297 -0.30 -3.53 19.47
C THR A 297 0.34 -3.05 18.17
N SER A 298 1.65 -2.83 18.19
CA SER A 298 2.43 -2.38 17.04
C SER A 298 3.47 -3.42 16.63
N LEU A 299 3.60 -3.66 15.33
CA LEU A 299 4.69 -4.42 14.75
C LEU A 299 5.87 -3.47 14.47
N GLU A 300 7.07 -3.83 14.94
CA GLU A 300 8.28 -3.07 14.64
C GLU A 300 9.04 -3.72 13.48
N LEU A 301 9.33 -2.95 12.43
CA LEU A 301 10.05 -3.40 11.24
C LEU A 301 11.00 -2.29 10.76
N GLY A 302 12.30 -2.58 10.73
CA GLY A 302 13.32 -1.60 10.31
C GLY A 302 13.38 -0.34 11.20
N GLY A 303 13.11 -0.49 12.51
CA GLY A 303 13.08 0.61 13.47
C GLY A 303 11.84 1.51 13.38
N ARG A 304 10.80 1.08 12.65
CA ARG A 304 9.52 1.79 12.48
C ARG A 304 8.37 0.94 13.00
N LYS A 305 7.33 1.60 13.51
CA LYS A 305 6.16 0.93 14.11
C LYS A 305 4.94 1.02 13.22
N TYR A 306 4.34 -0.14 12.96
CA TYR A 306 3.13 -0.29 12.16
C TYR A 306 2.00 -0.85 13.02
N SER A 307 0.85 -0.23 12.93
CA SER A 307 -0.39 -0.64 13.58
C SER A 307 -1.31 -1.37 12.61
N SER A 308 -2.29 -2.09 13.14
CA SER A 308 -3.34 -2.64 12.30
C SER A 308 -4.07 -1.53 11.54
N ASN A 309 -4.39 -1.79 10.28
CA ASN A 309 -5.00 -0.91 9.29
C ASN A 309 -4.09 0.20 8.71
N ASP A 310 -2.82 0.31 9.12
CA ASP A 310 -1.85 1.20 8.47
C ASP A 310 -1.61 0.76 7.01
N GLU A 311 -1.29 1.71 6.13
CA GLU A 311 -1.05 1.43 4.70
C GLU A 311 0.24 0.63 4.46
N GLY A 312 0.18 -0.35 3.57
CA GLY A 312 1.31 -1.18 3.18
C GLY A 312 2.24 -0.55 2.13
N ALA A 313 1.85 0.59 1.55
CA ALA A 313 2.57 1.23 0.44
C ALA A 313 4.08 1.47 0.67
N PRO A 314 4.57 1.76 1.89
CA PRO A 314 6.00 1.88 2.14
C PRO A 314 6.78 0.56 2.02
N MET A 315 6.10 -0.58 2.12
CA MET A 315 6.71 -1.89 2.04
C MET A 315 6.86 -2.34 0.59
N MET A 316 7.95 -3.05 0.31
CA MET A 316 8.22 -3.63 -1.00
C MET A 316 7.83 -5.11 -0.99
N CYS A 317 6.99 -5.52 -1.95
CA CYS A 317 6.42 -6.88 -1.99
C CYS A 317 7.49 -7.99 -2.08
N ASN A 318 8.65 -7.67 -2.67
CA ASN A 318 9.81 -8.55 -2.80
C ASN A 318 10.86 -8.42 -1.69
N LEU A 319 10.66 -7.59 -0.66
CA LEU A 319 11.63 -7.40 0.44
C LEU A 319 11.02 -7.52 1.84
N VAL A 320 9.70 -7.33 1.98
CA VAL A 320 9.04 -7.33 3.29
C VAL A 320 9.17 -8.66 4.02
N CYS A 321 9.14 -9.78 3.30
CA CYS A 321 9.23 -11.12 3.92
C CYS A 321 10.64 -11.38 4.48
N SER A 322 11.69 -10.98 3.76
CA SER A 322 13.08 -11.04 4.25
C SER A 322 13.26 -10.22 5.52
N SER A 323 12.66 -9.03 5.56
CA SER A 323 12.70 -8.13 6.73
C SER A 323 11.98 -8.73 7.94
N LEU A 324 10.88 -9.46 7.70
CA LEU A 324 10.15 -10.18 8.74
C LEU A 324 10.87 -11.45 9.19
N GLY A 325 11.74 -12.06 8.38
CA GLY A 325 12.35 -13.36 8.70
C GLY A 325 11.30 -14.47 8.72
N ARG A 326 11.27 -15.33 9.74
CA ARG A 326 10.22 -16.37 9.86
C ARG A 326 8.87 -15.71 10.17
N HIS A 327 7.87 -15.89 9.31
CA HIS A 327 6.61 -15.13 9.39
C HIS A 327 5.44 -15.94 8.83
N VAL A 328 4.25 -15.41 9.06
CA VAL A 328 3.00 -15.90 8.48
C VAL A 328 2.35 -14.78 7.66
N HIS A 329 1.54 -15.16 6.68
CA HIS A 329 0.68 -14.24 5.95
C HIS A 329 -0.75 -14.28 6.48
N VAL A 330 -1.54 -13.25 6.20
CA VAL A 330 -2.99 -13.25 6.44
C VAL A 330 -3.70 -13.26 5.09
N ASP A 331 -4.69 -14.13 4.95
CA ASP A 331 -5.63 -14.12 3.83
C ASP A 331 -7.05 -14.36 4.37
N TYR A 332 -8.07 -14.04 3.59
CA TYR A 332 -9.46 -14.35 3.96
C TYR A 332 -9.65 -15.88 4.02
N CYS A 333 -10.39 -16.39 5.04
CA CYS A 333 -10.66 -17.84 5.10
C CYS A 333 -11.48 -18.21 3.86
N ARG A 334 -11.07 -19.31 3.22
CA ARG A 334 -11.71 -19.86 2.01
C ARG A 334 -12.57 -21.09 2.30
N ALA A 335 -12.73 -21.45 3.58
CA ALA A 335 -13.69 -22.48 3.97
C ALA A 335 -15.12 -21.96 3.69
N GLY A 336 -15.95 -22.82 3.11
CA GLY A 336 -17.38 -22.52 2.92
C GLY A 336 -18.14 -22.48 4.26
N GLU A 337 -19.44 -22.20 4.22
CA GLU A 337 -20.30 -22.06 5.41
C GLU A 337 -20.27 -23.29 6.35
N ASP A 338 -19.97 -24.49 5.83
CA ASP A 338 -19.89 -25.76 6.57
C ASP A 338 -18.45 -26.32 6.73
N GLY A 339 -17.42 -25.56 6.34
CA GLY A 339 -16.04 -26.06 6.27
C GLY A 339 -15.19 -25.77 7.51
N THR A 340 -14.46 -26.76 8.01
CA THR A 340 -13.37 -26.56 8.98
C THR A 340 -12.15 -25.96 8.25
N CYS A 341 -11.64 -24.80 8.68
CA CYS A 341 -10.38 -24.21 8.17
C CYS A 341 -9.16 -25.03 8.73
N ASP A 342 -9.12 -26.34 8.50
CA ASP A 342 -8.07 -27.27 8.99
C ASP A 342 -7.16 -27.73 7.83
N GLY A 343 -5.90 -27.31 7.85
CA GLY A 343 -4.89 -27.74 6.89
C GLY A 343 -3.48 -27.44 7.38
N ALA A 344 -2.49 -28.22 6.94
CA ALA A 344 -1.10 -28.09 7.40
C ALA A 344 -0.46 -26.70 7.13
N GLU A 345 -1.04 -25.91 6.23
CA GLU A 345 -0.54 -24.59 5.83
C GLU A 345 -1.47 -23.43 6.24
N VAL A 346 -2.51 -23.71 7.02
CA VAL A 346 -3.58 -22.78 7.38
C VAL A 346 -3.88 -22.90 8.88
N GLN A 347 -3.99 -21.76 9.56
CA GLN A 347 -4.44 -21.69 10.95
C GLN A 347 -5.49 -20.58 11.08
N HIS A 348 -6.73 -20.96 11.43
CA HIS A 348 -7.84 -20.01 11.52
C HIS A 348 -7.63 -18.94 12.60
N ILE A 349 -8.03 -17.70 12.30
CA ILE A 349 -7.97 -16.58 13.23
C ILE A 349 -9.35 -16.38 13.86
N GLY A 350 -9.51 -16.83 15.12
CA GLY A 350 -10.76 -16.62 15.86
C GLY A 350 -11.01 -15.17 16.30
N ALA A 351 -9.99 -14.32 16.26
CA ALA A 351 -10.08 -12.91 16.62
C ALA A 351 -10.54 -12.02 15.44
N ARG A 352 -11.32 -10.97 15.75
CA ARG A 352 -11.74 -9.97 14.77
C ARG A 352 -10.62 -8.98 14.48
N ILE A 353 -9.75 -9.32 13.51
CA ILE A 353 -8.61 -8.48 13.14
C ILE A 353 -8.92 -7.57 11.94
N ASN A 354 -8.42 -6.33 12.00
CA ASN A 354 -8.45 -5.39 10.87
C ASN A 354 -7.40 -5.77 9.80
N PRO A 355 -7.58 -5.36 8.54
CA PRO A 355 -8.75 -4.68 7.98
C PRO A 355 -9.97 -5.60 7.84
N SER A 356 -11.18 -5.04 7.76
CA SER A 356 -12.44 -5.79 7.58
C SER A 356 -12.68 -6.86 8.66
N PRO A 357 -12.91 -6.46 9.93
CA PRO A 357 -12.95 -7.37 11.08
C PRO A 357 -14.06 -8.41 11.04
N ASP A 358 -15.11 -8.16 10.25
CA ASP A 358 -16.26 -9.08 10.10
C ASP A 358 -16.04 -10.14 9.01
N LYS A 359 -14.97 -10.02 8.20
CA LYS A 359 -14.56 -11.08 7.28
C LYS A 359 -13.61 -12.05 8.00
N PRO A 360 -13.94 -13.36 8.07
CA PRO A 360 -13.06 -14.37 8.64
C PRO A 360 -11.72 -14.44 7.90
N LYS A 361 -10.63 -14.67 8.64
CA LYS A 361 -9.27 -14.72 8.11
C LYS A 361 -8.50 -15.91 8.67
N ASP A 362 -7.48 -16.31 7.93
CA ASP A 362 -6.54 -17.34 8.33
C ASP A 362 -5.11 -16.80 8.33
N TRP A 363 -4.30 -17.30 9.26
CA TRP A 363 -2.86 -17.31 9.07
C TRP A 363 -2.52 -18.38 8.03
N VAL A 364 -1.73 -18.01 7.02
CA VAL A 364 -1.28 -18.91 5.96
C VAL A 364 0.24 -18.92 5.87
N THR A 365 0.82 -20.05 5.46
CA THR A 365 2.27 -20.14 5.24
C THR A 365 2.70 -19.27 4.05
N HIS A 366 3.98 -18.89 4.03
CA HIS A 366 4.57 -18.11 2.94
C HIS A 366 4.33 -18.75 1.56
N GLY A 367 4.60 -20.05 1.42
CA GLY A 367 4.41 -20.76 0.16
C GLY A 367 2.95 -20.82 -0.28
N LEU A 368 2.00 -21.00 0.64
CA LEU A 368 0.59 -20.96 0.31
C LEU A 368 0.15 -19.55 -0.11
N SER A 369 0.64 -18.51 0.55
CA SER A 369 0.38 -17.11 0.20
C SER A 369 0.76 -16.82 -1.27
N TRP A 370 1.99 -17.12 -1.67
CA TRP A 370 2.44 -16.90 -3.05
C TRP A 370 1.68 -17.72 -4.08
N ARG A 371 1.43 -19.01 -3.81
CA ARG A 371 0.60 -19.84 -4.70
C ARG A 371 -0.80 -19.26 -4.91
N ARG A 372 -1.39 -18.64 -3.87
CA ARG A 372 -2.71 -17.99 -3.97
C ARG A 372 -2.69 -16.72 -4.80
N THR A 373 -1.57 -15.97 -4.82
CA THR A 373 -1.43 -14.80 -5.71
C THR A 373 -1.29 -15.18 -7.19
N GLY A 374 -0.91 -16.42 -7.49
CA GLY A 374 -0.59 -16.87 -8.84
C GLY A 374 0.73 -16.31 -9.39
N PHE A 375 1.51 -15.57 -8.60
CA PHE A 375 2.85 -15.12 -8.94
C PHE A 375 3.92 -16.06 -8.38
N LYS A 376 4.99 -16.20 -9.14
CA LYS A 376 6.22 -16.87 -8.73
C LYS A 376 6.80 -16.14 -7.52
N ASP A 377 7.15 -16.91 -6.49
CA ASP A 377 7.79 -16.40 -5.29
C ASP A 377 9.14 -15.73 -5.65
N PRO A 378 9.31 -14.42 -5.36
CA PRO A 378 10.50 -13.66 -5.73
C PRO A 378 11.68 -13.90 -4.77
N TYR A 379 11.49 -14.59 -3.64
CA TYR A 379 12.52 -14.79 -2.63
C TYR A 379 13.43 -15.97 -2.97
N PRO A 380 14.72 -15.94 -2.57
CA PRO A 380 15.64 -17.08 -2.73
C PRO A 380 15.17 -18.35 -2.00
N ARG A 381 15.58 -19.54 -2.49
CA ARG A 381 15.13 -20.84 -1.95
C ARG A 381 15.52 -21.06 -0.48
N ASP A 382 16.68 -20.57 -0.07
CA ASP A 382 17.17 -20.62 1.30
C ASP A 382 16.30 -19.78 2.24
N GLU A 383 15.90 -18.59 1.82
CA GLU A 383 14.92 -17.76 2.54
C GLU A 383 13.56 -18.44 2.61
N GLN A 384 13.03 -18.96 1.50
CA GLN A 384 11.76 -19.71 1.48
C GLN A 384 11.78 -20.90 2.45
N THR A 385 12.90 -21.63 2.52
CA THR A 385 13.10 -22.75 3.45
C THR A 385 13.09 -22.27 4.90
N SER A 386 13.65 -21.09 5.17
CA SER A 386 13.61 -20.45 6.50
C SER A 386 12.19 -20.02 6.86
N PHE A 387 11.47 -19.38 5.93
CA PHE A 387 10.09 -18.90 6.14
C PHE A 387 9.10 -20.04 6.42
N ALA A 388 9.36 -21.24 5.88
CA ALA A 388 8.55 -22.43 6.11
C ALA A 388 8.68 -23.02 7.53
N LYS A 389 9.65 -22.56 8.34
CA LYS A 389 9.86 -23.05 9.72
C LYS A 389 9.12 -22.18 10.74
N CYS A 390 8.77 -22.81 11.86
CA CYS A 390 8.04 -22.18 12.95
C CYS A 390 8.73 -20.90 13.47
N ASP A 391 7.90 -19.90 13.82
CA ASP A 391 8.28 -18.58 14.32
C ASP A 391 8.48 -18.53 15.84
N ALA A 392 8.30 -19.66 16.54
CA ALA A 392 8.57 -19.81 17.96
C ALA A 392 10.08 -19.72 18.29
N MET A 393 10.41 -19.02 19.37
CA MET A 393 11.77 -18.75 19.84
C MET A 393 12.04 -19.36 21.21
N CYS A 394 13.28 -19.80 21.44
CA CYS A 394 13.73 -20.28 22.73
C CYS A 394 13.82 -19.09 23.70
N PRO A 395 13.24 -19.19 24.92
CA PRO A 395 13.31 -18.16 25.95
C PRO A 395 14.65 -18.08 26.69
N GLY A 396 15.65 -18.87 26.30
CA GLY A 396 16.95 -18.93 26.98
C GLY A 396 17.63 -17.55 27.06
N PRO A 397 18.11 -17.13 28.24
CA PRO A 397 18.71 -15.80 28.42
C PRO A 397 19.94 -15.56 27.53
N GLU A 398 20.64 -16.61 27.12
CA GLU A 398 21.74 -16.58 26.14
C GLU A 398 21.34 -16.05 24.76
N HIS A 399 20.04 -16.08 24.44
CA HIS A 399 19.49 -15.55 23.19
C HIS A 399 19.09 -14.07 23.28
N SER A 400 19.18 -13.48 24.48
CA SER A 400 18.88 -12.07 24.70
C SER A 400 20.10 -11.18 24.43
N ALA A 401 19.87 -9.97 23.90
CA ALA A 401 20.94 -9.00 23.63
C ALA A 401 21.71 -8.58 24.90
N ALA A 402 21.08 -8.69 26.08
CA ALA A 402 21.68 -8.35 27.36
C ALA A 402 22.76 -9.34 27.82
N ALA A 403 22.68 -10.62 27.43
CA ALA A 403 23.61 -11.65 27.88
C ALA A 403 24.86 -11.80 27.01
N ALA A 404 24.80 -11.38 25.73
CA ALA A 404 25.83 -11.70 24.73
C ALA A 404 26.81 -10.56 24.40
N GLY A 405 26.65 -9.36 25.00
CA GLY A 405 27.52 -8.21 24.69
C GLY A 405 27.46 -7.73 23.23
N GLY A 406 26.39 -8.08 22.52
CA GLY A 406 26.14 -7.80 21.10
C GLY A 406 24.65 -8.07 20.75
N PRO A 407 24.22 -7.93 19.48
CA PRO A 407 22.85 -8.22 19.08
C PRO A 407 22.53 -9.70 19.38
N GLY A 408 21.63 -9.94 20.32
CA GLY A 408 21.24 -11.30 20.73
C GLY A 408 20.72 -12.10 19.54
N GLN A 409 21.23 -13.32 19.36
CA GLN A 409 20.76 -14.21 18.30
C GLN A 409 19.65 -15.12 18.84
N PRO A 410 18.38 -14.94 18.41
CA PRO A 410 17.30 -15.83 18.80
C PRO A 410 17.52 -17.24 18.24
N SER A 411 17.30 -18.26 19.08
CA SER A 411 17.18 -19.65 18.61
C SER A 411 15.72 -19.95 18.31
N TYR A 412 15.42 -20.38 17.09
CA TYR A 412 14.05 -20.67 16.64
C TYR A 412 13.75 -22.17 16.62
N CYS A 413 12.46 -22.51 16.74
CA CYS A 413 11.97 -23.88 16.60
C CYS A 413 12.34 -24.47 15.23
N THR A 414 12.83 -25.70 15.15
CA THR A 414 13.27 -26.29 13.87
C THR A 414 12.17 -26.99 13.08
N LEU A 415 10.98 -27.12 13.66
CA LEU A 415 9.81 -27.77 13.04
C LEU A 415 9.11 -26.86 12.00
N PRO A 416 8.28 -27.45 11.10
CA PRO A 416 7.51 -26.68 10.11
C PRO A 416 6.53 -25.68 10.73
N MET A 417 6.18 -24.62 10.01
CA MET A 417 5.13 -23.69 10.42
C MET A 417 3.81 -24.44 10.67
N PHE A 418 3.09 -24.06 11.74
CA PHE A 418 1.84 -24.70 12.19
C PHE A 418 1.95 -26.19 12.56
N HIS A 419 3.15 -26.68 12.90
CA HIS A 419 3.31 -28.04 13.39
C HIS A 419 2.46 -28.31 14.66
N PRO A 420 1.92 -29.52 14.85
CA PRO A 420 1.31 -29.91 16.12
C PRO A 420 2.38 -29.95 17.23
N PRO A 421 2.03 -29.74 18.51
CA PRO A 421 2.97 -29.85 19.63
C PRO A 421 3.66 -31.21 19.63
N ARG A 422 5.00 -31.22 19.62
CA ARG A 422 5.79 -32.44 19.78
C ARG A 422 5.73 -32.90 21.24
N ASN A 423 5.69 -34.21 21.47
CA ASN A 423 5.74 -34.74 22.83
C ASN A 423 7.12 -34.42 23.46
N PRO A 424 7.17 -33.73 24.62
CA PRO A 424 8.44 -33.40 25.27
C PRO A 424 9.29 -34.61 25.66
N ASN A 425 8.68 -35.79 25.79
CA ASN A 425 9.37 -37.04 26.12
C ASN A 425 10.01 -37.73 24.90
N ASP A 426 9.76 -37.24 23.69
CA ASP A 426 10.36 -37.81 22.49
C ASP A 426 11.89 -37.55 22.49
N PRO A 427 12.72 -38.56 22.16
CA PRO A 427 14.17 -38.37 22.14
C PRO A 427 14.58 -37.29 21.14
N VAL A 428 15.46 -36.40 21.58
CA VAL A 428 16.11 -35.40 20.73
C VAL A 428 17.47 -35.93 20.32
N ASN A 429 17.72 -36.03 19.01
CA ASN A 429 19.00 -36.49 18.49
C ASN A 429 20.03 -35.36 18.56
N GLY A 430 21.10 -35.53 19.34
CA GLY A 430 22.18 -34.55 19.47
C GLY A 430 21.93 -33.50 20.56
N LEU A 431 22.47 -32.28 20.37
CA LEU A 431 22.24 -31.14 21.25
C LEU A 431 20.87 -30.52 20.93
N GLY A 432 19.99 -30.39 21.93
CA GLY A 432 18.68 -29.76 21.77
C GLY A 432 17.68 -30.15 22.87
N TYR A 433 16.49 -29.57 22.84
CA TYR A 433 15.37 -29.94 23.72
C TYR A 433 14.01 -29.62 23.08
N THR A 434 12.97 -30.30 23.54
CA THR A 434 11.57 -29.98 23.22
C THR A 434 10.97 -29.19 24.38
N SER A 435 10.41 -28.01 24.12
CA SER A 435 9.72 -27.20 25.13
C SER A 435 8.37 -27.82 25.51
N ASN A 436 7.78 -27.35 26.61
CA ASN A 436 6.53 -27.93 27.12
C ASN A 436 5.33 -27.69 26.20
N ASP A 437 5.35 -26.59 25.43
CA ASP A 437 4.39 -26.28 24.37
C ASP A 437 4.71 -27.00 23.04
N GLY A 438 5.72 -27.88 23.03
CA GLY A 438 6.00 -28.82 21.96
C GLY A 438 6.85 -28.30 20.81
N HIS A 439 7.61 -27.22 21.02
CA HIS A 439 8.56 -26.67 20.04
C HIS A 439 9.97 -27.27 20.24
N LEU A 440 10.70 -27.50 19.14
CA LEU A 440 12.01 -28.16 19.17
C LEU A 440 13.13 -27.15 18.93
N PHE A 441 14.07 -27.03 19.87
CA PHE A 441 15.23 -26.15 19.78
C PHE A 441 16.54 -26.94 19.75
N GLU A 442 17.55 -26.43 19.04
CA GLU A 442 18.90 -27.02 18.96
C GLU A 442 19.87 -26.44 20.03
N CYS A 443 19.41 -25.48 20.83
CA CYS A 443 20.17 -24.94 21.95
C CYS A 443 20.00 -25.80 23.22
N ARG A 444 20.80 -25.51 24.25
CA ARG A 444 20.69 -26.20 25.54
C ARG A 444 19.37 -25.83 26.22
N ASN A 445 18.77 -26.78 26.92
CA ASN A 445 17.55 -26.52 27.70
C ASN A 445 17.87 -25.47 28.78
N PRO A 446 17.28 -24.26 28.72
CA PRO A 446 17.63 -23.21 29.65
C PRO A 446 17.09 -23.48 31.06
N VAL A 447 16.16 -24.44 31.23
CA VAL A 447 15.71 -24.93 32.55
C VAL A 447 16.82 -25.70 33.27
N VAL A 448 17.69 -26.40 32.53
CA VAL A 448 18.81 -27.17 33.09
C VAL A 448 20.01 -26.27 33.44
N MET A 449 20.07 -25.06 32.87
CA MET A 449 21.16 -24.11 33.09
C MET A 449 20.99 -23.22 34.34
N GLN A 450 19.88 -23.32 35.09
CA GLN A 450 19.60 -22.45 36.24
C GLN A 450 19.80 -23.08 37.64
N GLN A 451 19.94 -22.19 38.62
CA GLN A 451 20.13 -22.44 40.05
C GLN A 451 19.07 -23.38 40.64
N ALA A 452 19.43 -24.11 41.69
CA ALA A 452 18.45 -24.85 42.48
C ALA A 452 17.55 -23.87 43.25
N PHE A 453 16.26 -24.16 43.39
CA PHE A 453 15.31 -23.33 44.13
C PHE A 453 14.80 -24.01 45.39
N HIS A 454 14.41 -23.21 46.39
CA HIS A 454 13.50 -23.65 47.45
C HIS A 454 12.16 -22.98 47.21
N VAL A 455 11.21 -23.72 46.66
CA VAL A 455 9.89 -23.21 46.27
C VAL A 455 8.88 -23.51 47.39
N ILE A 456 8.29 -22.45 47.91
CA ILE A 456 7.36 -22.48 49.04
C ILE A 456 6.00 -22.06 48.53
N PHE A 457 5.10 -23.04 48.35
CA PHE A 457 3.73 -22.81 47.94
C PHE A 457 2.89 -22.47 49.18
N VAL A 458 2.29 -21.28 49.19
CA VAL A 458 1.38 -20.82 50.23
C VAL A 458 -0.01 -20.71 49.59
N ILE A 459 -0.87 -21.69 49.87
CA ILE A 459 -2.11 -21.93 49.14
C ILE A 459 -3.31 -21.62 50.02
N ASP A 460 -4.12 -20.68 49.56
CA ASP A 460 -5.40 -20.34 50.15
C ASP A 460 -6.40 -21.48 49.88
N ARG A 461 -6.99 -21.98 50.96
CA ARG A 461 -8.10 -22.95 50.95
C ARG A 461 -9.25 -22.48 51.83
N SER A 462 -9.43 -21.17 51.94
CA SER A 462 -10.58 -20.54 52.58
C SER A 462 -11.88 -20.86 51.83
N GLY A 463 -13.02 -20.53 52.43
CA GLY A 463 -14.34 -20.79 51.86
C GLY A 463 -14.58 -20.07 50.53
N SER A 464 -14.01 -18.88 50.31
CA SER A 464 -14.16 -18.12 49.05
C SER A 464 -13.50 -18.83 47.86
N MET A 465 -12.48 -19.68 48.12
CA MET A 465 -11.84 -20.56 47.13
C MET A 465 -12.76 -21.71 46.66
N SER A 466 -13.95 -21.87 47.23
CA SER A 466 -14.97 -22.83 46.76
C SER A 466 -15.79 -22.33 45.56
N SER A 467 -15.65 -21.05 45.19
CA SER A 467 -16.32 -20.45 44.03
C SER A 467 -15.97 -21.16 42.72
N THR A 468 -16.93 -21.22 41.79
CA THR A 468 -16.81 -21.96 40.51
C THR A 468 -16.59 -21.07 39.29
N ASP A 469 -16.34 -19.78 39.48
CA ASP A 469 -15.98 -18.80 38.44
C ASP A 469 -14.63 -19.10 37.79
N ARG A 470 -13.77 -19.85 38.49
CA ARG A 470 -12.61 -20.54 37.90
C ARG A 470 -12.68 -22.03 38.24
N ARG A 471 -12.22 -22.85 37.30
CA ARG A 471 -12.22 -24.32 37.41
C ARG A 471 -10.89 -24.88 36.91
N PRO A 472 -10.54 -26.14 37.26
CA PRO A 472 -9.42 -26.85 36.64
C PRO A 472 -9.45 -26.75 35.11
N LEU A 473 -8.28 -26.73 34.47
CA LEU A 473 -8.22 -26.70 33.01
C LEU A 473 -8.98 -27.87 32.40
N PRO A 474 -9.84 -27.64 31.39
CA PRO A 474 -10.42 -28.74 30.63
C PRO A 474 -9.30 -29.52 29.91
N ASN A 475 -9.42 -30.85 29.90
CA ASN A 475 -8.53 -31.77 29.18
C ASN A 475 -7.05 -31.79 29.62
N ALA A 476 -6.67 -31.14 30.72
CA ALA A 476 -5.30 -31.22 31.23
C ALA A 476 -5.03 -32.57 31.95
N PRO A 477 -3.77 -33.04 31.97
CA PRO A 477 -3.36 -34.17 32.81
C PRO A 477 -3.82 -33.99 34.27
N ALA A 478 -4.33 -35.06 34.88
CA ALA A 478 -4.91 -35.09 36.24
C ALA A 478 -6.22 -34.30 36.48
N THR A 479 -6.80 -33.63 35.47
CA THR A 479 -8.10 -32.91 35.62
C THR A 479 -9.20 -33.81 36.17
N ASN A 480 -9.31 -35.04 35.66
CA ASN A 480 -10.31 -36.01 36.10
C ASN A 480 -10.13 -36.42 37.57
N GLN A 481 -8.90 -36.37 38.10
CA GLN A 481 -8.62 -36.65 39.51
C GLN A 481 -8.93 -35.44 40.38
N ILE A 482 -8.54 -34.24 39.93
CA ILE A 482 -8.77 -32.98 40.66
C ILE A 482 -10.26 -32.69 40.79
N THR A 483 -11.00 -32.75 39.68
CA THR A 483 -12.44 -32.45 39.62
C THR A 483 -13.32 -33.36 40.49
N ARG A 484 -12.84 -34.55 40.88
CA ARG A 484 -13.53 -35.43 41.84
C ARG A 484 -13.58 -34.86 43.26
N SER A 485 -12.67 -33.96 43.60
CA SER A 485 -12.52 -33.42 44.96
C SER A 485 -12.64 -31.89 45.00
N ALA A 486 -12.20 -31.19 43.94
CA ALA A 486 -12.23 -29.74 43.85
C ALA A 486 -12.49 -29.29 42.40
N ASN A 487 -13.75 -28.97 42.08
CA ASN A 487 -14.15 -28.39 40.78
C ASN A 487 -14.51 -26.90 40.92
N ASN A 488 -13.57 -26.12 41.43
CA ASN A 488 -13.71 -24.72 41.84
C ASN A 488 -12.35 -23.99 41.75
N ARG A 489 -12.23 -22.75 42.26
CA ARG A 489 -10.98 -21.97 42.28
C ARG A 489 -9.83 -22.76 42.90
N LEU A 490 -10.05 -23.46 44.02
CA LEU A 490 -9.03 -24.32 44.64
C LEU A 490 -8.60 -25.46 43.71
N GLY A 491 -9.54 -26.07 42.98
CA GLY A 491 -9.24 -27.02 41.92
C GLY A 491 -8.39 -26.42 40.79
N ALA A 492 -8.66 -25.17 40.40
CA ALA A 492 -7.84 -24.45 39.43
C ALA A 492 -6.41 -24.24 39.92
N VAL A 493 -6.22 -23.95 41.22
CA VAL A 493 -4.88 -23.90 41.85
C VAL A 493 -4.18 -25.24 41.73
N TYR A 494 -4.83 -26.34 42.09
CA TYR A 494 -4.23 -27.69 42.01
C TYR A 494 -3.88 -28.07 40.58
N SER A 495 -4.71 -27.70 39.60
CA SER A 495 -4.41 -27.89 38.18
C SER A 495 -3.15 -27.13 37.77
N ALA A 496 -3.01 -25.87 38.17
CA ALA A 496 -1.83 -25.06 37.85
C ALA A 496 -0.54 -25.59 38.54
N LEU A 497 -0.65 -26.03 39.78
CA LEU A 497 0.47 -26.66 40.51
C LEU A 497 0.90 -27.98 39.89
N TYR A 498 -0.05 -28.82 39.48
CA TYR A 498 0.25 -30.07 38.80
C TYR A 498 1.00 -29.82 37.50
N SER A 499 0.52 -28.88 36.67
CA SER A 499 1.23 -28.46 35.45
C SER A 499 2.65 -27.97 35.75
N PHE A 500 2.84 -27.17 36.81
CA PHE A 500 4.16 -26.71 37.25
C PHE A 500 5.07 -27.88 37.65
N TRP A 501 4.60 -28.80 38.49
CA TRP A 501 5.40 -29.94 38.94
C TRP A 501 5.73 -30.89 37.79
N SER A 502 4.79 -31.19 36.91
CA SER A 502 5.01 -32.03 35.72
C SER A 502 6.03 -31.41 34.78
N ALA A 503 5.93 -30.11 34.51
CA ALA A 503 6.89 -29.37 33.70
C ALA A 503 8.31 -29.42 34.29
N ARG A 504 8.45 -29.17 35.60
CA ARG A 504 9.75 -29.22 36.29
C ARG A 504 10.30 -30.65 36.36
N HIS A 505 9.45 -31.64 36.58
CA HIS A 505 9.85 -33.05 36.64
C HIS A 505 10.39 -33.53 35.28
N ALA A 506 9.67 -33.24 34.18
CA ALA A 506 10.10 -33.57 32.82
C ALA A 506 11.45 -32.92 32.47
N ALA A 507 11.63 -31.65 32.84
CA ALA A 507 12.89 -30.92 32.58
C ALA A 507 14.10 -31.51 33.34
N VAL A 508 13.90 -32.01 34.56
CA VAL A 508 14.96 -32.66 35.36
C VAL A 508 15.32 -34.04 34.78
N THR A 509 14.32 -34.84 34.41
CA THR A 509 14.54 -36.20 33.88
C THR A 509 15.18 -36.20 32.49
N ALA A 510 14.89 -35.20 31.64
CA ALA A 510 15.51 -35.08 30.32
C ALA A 510 17.01 -34.72 30.36
N GLY A 511 17.51 -34.17 31.48
CA GLY A 511 18.87 -33.65 31.62
C GLY A 511 19.87 -34.56 32.34
N GLN A 512 19.46 -35.71 32.88
CA GLN A 512 20.35 -36.60 33.64
C GLN A 512 20.30 -38.05 33.14
N GLN A 513 21.46 -38.62 32.80
CA GLN A 513 21.66 -40.05 32.55
C GLN A 513 21.58 -40.91 33.84
N THR A 514 21.28 -40.31 35.00
CA THR A 514 21.15 -41.00 36.28
C THR A 514 19.88 -40.54 36.98
N VAL A 515 19.09 -41.50 37.47
CA VAL A 515 17.87 -41.27 38.25
C VAL A 515 18.26 -40.66 39.60
N GLY A 516 18.37 -39.33 39.67
CA GLY A 516 18.66 -38.57 40.88
C GLY A 516 17.47 -37.71 41.32
N ALA A 517 17.40 -37.41 42.62
CA ALA A 517 16.40 -36.47 43.18
C ALA A 517 16.53 -35.08 42.55
N ARG A 518 15.40 -34.36 42.40
CA ARG A 518 15.42 -32.98 41.87
C ARG A 518 16.26 -32.07 42.78
N ARG A 519 16.96 -31.10 42.19
CA ARG A 519 17.74 -30.11 42.97
C ARG A 519 16.87 -29.12 43.72
N ASP A 520 15.63 -28.94 43.26
CA ASP A 520 14.64 -28.04 43.86
C ASP A 520 14.00 -28.67 45.11
N ALA A 521 13.92 -27.88 46.18
CA ALA A 521 13.18 -28.22 47.39
C ALA A 521 11.76 -27.66 47.29
N TYR A 522 10.74 -28.46 47.58
CA TYR A 522 9.35 -28.00 47.64
C TYR A 522 8.81 -28.02 49.07
N SER A 523 8.12 -26.96 49.46
CA SER A 523 7.36 -26.88 50.71
C SER A 523 5.95 -26.39 50.39
N ILE A 524 4.94 -26.96 51.02
CA ILE A 524 3.53 -26.65 50.77
C ILE A 524 2.88 -26.29 52.11
N VAL A 525 2.40 -25.06 52.18
CA VAL A 525 1.63 -24.51 53.28
C VAL A 525 0.21 -24.26 52.77
N LEU A 526 -0.77 -24.92 53.37
CA LEU A 526 -2.18 -24.65 53.11
C LEU A 526 -2.73 -23.74 54.21
N PHE A 527 -3.53 -22.75 53.87
CA PHE A 527 -4.09 -21.84 54.87
C PHE A 527 -5.57 -21.50 54.66
N ASN A 528 -6.25 -21.24 55.76
CA ASN A 528 -7.55 -20.58 55.84
C ASN A 528 -7.49 -19.55 56.99
N GLU A 529 -8.23 -19.73 58.08
CA GLU A 529 -8.01 -19.01 59.35
C GLU A 529 -6.66 -19.38 60.00
N ASN A 530 -6.23 -20.64 59.78
CA ASN A 530 -4.97 -21.19 60.27
C ASN A 530 -4.11 -21.65 59.09
N ALA A 531 -2.78 -21.60 59.26
CA ALA A 531 -1.83 -22.08 58.27
C ALA A 531 -1.19 -23.40 58.74
N THR A 532 -1.15 -24.39 57.85
CA THR A 532 -0.63 -25.73 58.12
C THR A 532 0.36 -26.14 57.04
N SER A 533 1.57 -26.54 57.45
CA SER A 533 2.55 -27.13 56.52
C SER A 533 2.20 -28.60 56.27
N VAL A 534 1.89 -28.95 55.02
CA VAL A 534 1.53 -30.32 54.61
C VAL A 534 2.70 -31.04 53.93
N LEU A 535 3.70 -30.29 53.48
CA LEU A 535 4.94 -30.80 52.93
C LEU A 535 6.07 -29.81 53.24
N SER A 536 7.25 -30.28 53.59
CA SER A 536 8.39 -29.40 53.90
C SER A 536 9.67 -29.97 53.34
N ASN A 537 10.42 -29.13 52.62
CA ASN A 537 11.74 -29.42 52.07
C ASN A 537 11.84 -30.77 51.33
N ASP A 538 10.85 -31.09 50.50
CA ASP A 538 10.81 -32.32 49.71
C ASP A 538 11.65 -32.19 48.43
N PHE A 539 12.37 -33.25 48.06
CA PHE A 539 13.23 -33.33 46.86
C PHE A 539 12.89 -34.51 45.95
N ALA A 540 11.94 -35.37 46.33
CA ALA A 540 11.79 -36.69 45.74
C ALA A 540 10.38 -36.95 45.21
N SER A 541 9.35 -36.33 45.80
CA SER A 541 7.96 -36.59 45.45
C SER A 541 7.68 -36.29 43.97
N SER A 542 7.04 -37.23 43.28
CA SER A 542 6.57 -37.06 41.90
C SER A 542 5.39 -36.06 41.84
N PRO A 543 5.06 -35.53 40.65
CA PRO A 543 3.87 -34.68 40.47
C PRO A 543 2.58 -35.32 41.03
N ASP A 544 2.38 -36.63 40.83
CA ASP A 544 1.22 -37.36 41.35
C ASP A 544 1.22 -37.48 42.88
N GLN A 545 2.40 -37.68 43.48
CA GLN A 545 2.55 -37.72 44.94
C GLN A 545 2.28 -36.35 45.57
N LEU A 546 2.83 -35.28 44.98
CA LEU A 546 2.58 -33.90 45.41
C LEU A 546 1.10 -33.53 45.26
N LEU A 547 0.45 -33.95 44.16
CA LEU A 547 -0.98 -33.75 43.96
C LEU A 547 -1.80 -34.47 45.04
N THR A 548 -1.46 -35.71 45.35
CA THR A 548 -2.15 -36.49 46.39
C THR A 548 -2.10 -35.80 47.76
N VAL A 549 -0.97 -35.16 48.10
CA VAL A 549 -0.83 -34.39 49.35
C VAL A 549 -1.81 -33.21 49.41
N VAL A 550 -1.94 -32.44 48.33
CA VAL A 550 -2.82 -31.26 48.32
C VAL A 550 -4.30 -31.61 48.20
N LEU A 551 -4.65 -32.69 47.48
CA LEU A 551 -6.05 -33.14 47.32
C LEU A 551 -6.67 -33.69 48.62
N ALA A 552 -5.88 -33.94 49.66
CA ALA A 552 -6.38 -34.33 50.97
C ALA A 552 -7.14 -33.19 51.70
N SER A 553 -7.11 -31.96 51.16
CA SER A 553 -7.75 -30.78 51.73
C SER A 553 -8.86 -30.22 50.83
N TYR A 554 -9.81 -29.51 51.43
CA TYR A 554 -10.90 -28.82 50.73
C TYR A 554 -11.01 -27.35 51.18
N ALA A 555 -11.72 -26.55 50.37
CA ALA A 555 -11.95 -25.14 50.61
C ALA A 555 -12.96 -24.93 51.77
N TYR A 556 -12.54 -24.31 52.88
CA TYR A 556 -13.42 -23.95 54.00
C TYR A 556 -12.82 -22.88 54.94
N GLY A 557 -13.68 -22.20 55.71
CA GLY A 557 -13.28 -21.26 56.77
C GLY A 557 -12.96 -19.85 56.26
N GLY A 558 -12.53 -18.96 57.15
CA GLY A 558 -12.01 -17.63 56.81
C GLY A 558 -10.63 -17.65 56.15
N THR A 559 -10.03 -16.48 55.98
CA THR A 559 -8.73 -16.29 55.31
C THR A 559 -7.81 -15.36 56.15
N ASN A 560 -6.55 -15.74 56.30
CA ASN A 560 -5.57 -15.02 57.12
C ASN A 560 -4.20 -14.95 56.46
N PHE A 561 -3.96 -13.89 55.67
CA PHE A 561 -2.70 -13.69 54.95
C PHE A 561 -1.50 -13.49 55.87
N SER A 562 -1.67 -12.83 57.01
CA SER A 562 -0.58 -12.60 57.96
C SER A 562 -0.08 -13.91 58.56
N GLY A 563 -1.00 -14.81 58.92
CA GLY A 563 -0.68 -16.16 59.39
C GLY A 563 -0.01 -17.01 58.31
N ALA A 564 -0.52 -16.92 57.07
CA ALA A 564 0.02 -17.63 55.91
C ALA A 564 1.46 -17.19 55.59
N LEU A 565 1.74 -15.89 55.56
CA LEU A 565 3.09 -15.34 55.36
C LEU A 565 4.05 -15.78 56.46
N ARG A 566 3.62 -15.79 57.73
CA ARG A 566 4.44 -16.26 58.85
C ARG A 566 4.78 -17.75 58.73
N ALA A 567 3.83 -18.57 58.30
CA ALA A 567 4.07 -19.99 58.06
C ALA A 567 5.02 -20.22 56.86
N GLY A 568 4.85 -19.45 55.78
CA GLY A 568 5.77 -19.46 54.64
C GLY A 568 7.20 -19.01 55.04
N GLN A 569 7.31 -17.97 55.85
CA GLN A 569 8.59 -17.52 56.42
C GLN A 569 9.23 -18.59 57.27
N ALA A 570 8.47 -19.24 58.16
CA ALA A 570 8.98 -20.33 59.00
C ALA A 570 9.53 -21.47 58.14
N ALA A 571 8.79 -21.92 57.12
CA ALA A 571 9.22 -22.95 56.19
C ALA A 571 10.52 -22.56 55.45
N MET A 572 10.65 -21.30 55.03
CA MET A 572 11.87 -20.76 54.42
C MET A 572 13.05 -20.78 55.39
N THR A 573 12.87 -20.23 56.60
CA THR A 573 13.97 -20.06 57.56
C THR A 573 14.44 -21.39 58.15
N GLN A 574 13.52 -22.34 58.38
CA GLN A 574 13.83 -23.64 58.96
C GLN A 574 14.61 -24.55 58.01
N HIS A 575 14.41 -24.38 56.69
CA HIS A 575 15.03 -25.21 55.65
C HIS A 575 15.94 -24.40 54.72
N TRP A 576 16.51 -23.31 55.22
CA TRP A 576 17.37 -22.43 54.43
C TRP A 576 18.60 -23.16 53.88
N SER A 577 18.96 -22.85 52.63
CA SER A 577 20.16 -23.37 51.98
C SER A 577 20.84 -22.27 51.16
N THR A 578 22.14 -22.11 51.33
CA THR A 578 22.96 -21.17 50.56
C THR A 578 23.10 -21.57 49.08
N GLU A 579 22.81 -22.83 48.74
CA GLU A 579 22.84 -23.34 47.37
C GLU A 579 21.53 -23.11 46.61
N ARG A 580 20.43 -22.86 47.33
CA ARG A 580 19.10 -22.66 46.75
C ARG A 580 18.64 -21.21 46.83
N THR A 581 17.96 -20.74 45.81
CA THR A 581 17.32 -19.41 45.82
C THR A 581 15.90 -19.55 46.38
N PRO A 582 15.52 -18.78 47.41
CA PRO A 582 14.20 -18.87 48.02
C PRO A 582 13.13 -18.25 47.11
N VAL A 583 12.05 -18.98 46.87
CA VAL A 583 10.89 -18.54 46.09
C VAL A 583 9.64 -18.81 46.88
N MET A 584 8.79 -17.79 47.06
CA MET A 584 7.48 -17.93 47.71
C MET A 584 6.37 -17.65 46.71
N ILE A 585 5.42 -18.59 46.61
CA ILE A 585 4.31 -18.57 45.66
C ILE A 585 3.02 -18.50 46.47
N PHE A 586 2.42 -17.32 46.53
CA PHE A 586 1.21 -17.05 47.30
C PHE A 586 -0.02 -17.11 46.38
N LEU A 587 -0.86 -18.12 46.57
CA LEU A 587 -2.00 -18.46 45.69
C LEU A 587 -3.29 -18.20 46.45
N SER A 588 -4.08 -17.20 46.06
CA SER A 588 -5.33 -16.82 46.74
C SER A 588 -6.30 -16.13 45.77
N ASP A 589 -7.54 -15.94 46.17
CA ASP A 589 -8.50 -15.09 45.46
C ASP A 589 -8.44 -13.60 45.88
N GLY A 590 -7.61 -13.28 46.87
CA GLY A 590 -7.32 -11.90 47.28
C GLY A 590 -8.27 -11.33 48.33
N GLU A 591 -9.23 -12.11 48.83
CA GLU A 591 -10.27 -11.66 49.78
C GLU A 591 -9.77 -11.50 51.24
N CYS A 592 -8.53 -11.02 51.41
CA CYS A 592 -7.93 -10.70 52.70
C CYS A 592 -7.01 -9.48 52.61
N SER A 593 -7.04 -8.61 53.62
CA SER A 593 -6.06 -7.53 53.78
C SER A 593 -4.85 -8.00 54.58
N VAL A 594 -3.68 -7.50 54.22
CA VAL A 594 -2.44 -7.74 54.98
C VAL A 594 -1.65 -6.44 55.11
N PRO A 595 -1.07 -6.13 56.28
CA PRO A 595 -0.19 -4.98 56.40
C PRO A 595 1.12 -5.21 55.65
N ASP A 596 1.63 -4.17 55.00
CA ASP A 596 2.91 -4.21 54.27
C ASP A 596 4.06 -4.76 55.14
N SER A 597 4.02 -4.50 56.46
CA SER A 597 5.03 -5.00 57.41
C SER A 597 5.15 -6.52 57.38
N SER A 598 4.06 -7.27 57.19
CA SER A 598 4.12 -8.73 57.12
C SER A 598 4.91 -9.21 55.90
N VAL A 599 4.76 -8.56 54.75
CA VAL A 599 5.55 -8.88 53.54
C VAL A 599 7.00 -8.43 53.72
N GLN A 600 7.20 -7.25 54.32
CA GLN A 600 8.53 -6.74 54.64
C GLN A 600 9.32 -7.70 55.53
N ASP A 601 8.69 -8.27 56.55
CA ASP A 601 9.32 -9.19 57.50
C ASP A 601 9.82 -10.46 56.81
N VAL A 602 9.02 -11.06 55.92
CA VAL A 602 9.44 -12.24 55.15
C VAL A 602 10.62 -11.91 54.23
N CYS A 603 10.52 -10.83 53.45
CA CYS A 603 11.58 -10.44 52.51
C CYS A 603 12.89 -10.07 53.24
N ARG A 604 12.81 -9.33 54.34
CA ARG A 604 13.99 -8.95 55.15
C ARG A 604 14.62 -10.17 55.81
N SER A 605 13.82 -11.14 56.25
CA SER A 605 14.34 -12.40 56.81
C SER A 605 15.18 -13.17 55.79
N ALA A 606 14.74 -13.23 54.52
CA ALA A 606 15.54 -13.84 53.46
C ALA A 606 16.87 -13.09 53.23
N ILE A 607 16.82 -11.75 53.18
CA ILE A 607 18.02 -10.91 53.01
C ILE A 607 19.01 -11.13 54.15
N GLN A 608 18.54 -11.22 55.40
CA GLN A 608 19.37 -11.52 56.57
C GLN A 608 20.06 -12.88 56.47
N LEU A 609 19.40 -13.87 55.85
CA LEU A 609 19.97 -15.19 55.60
C LEU A 609 20.86 -15.26 54.34
N GLY A 610 20.99 -14.15 53.62
CA GLY A 610 22.00 -13.94 52.59
C GLY A 610 21.50 -13.88 51.15
N LYS A 611 20.19 -13.99 50.88
CA LYS A 611 19.62 -13.88 49.53
C LYS A 611 18.26 -13.15 49.53
N PRO A 612 17.96 -12.31 48.53
CA PRO A 612 16.63 -11.74 48.41
C PRO A 612 15.59 -12.84 48.12
N LEU A 613 14.37 -12.66 48.64
CA LEU A 613 13.22 -13.52 48.34
C LEU A 613 12.62 -13.15 46.98
N SER A 614 12.39 -14.15 46.13
CA SER A 614 11.50 -14.01 44.98
C SER A 614 10.06 -14.27 45.42
N PHE A 615 9.25 -13.21 45.54
CA PHE A 615 7.87 -13.32 46.01
C PHE A 615 6.89 -13.15 44.86
N HIS A 616 5.99 -14.10 44.72
CA HIS A 616 5.01 -14.11 43.65
C HIS A 616 3.62 -14.30 44.23
N SER A 617 2.71 -13.39 43.88
CA SER A 617 1.30 -13.51 44.25
C SER A 617 0.46 -13.77 43.02
N VAL A 618 -0.48 -14.70 43.15
CA VAL A 618 -1.30 -15.15 42.03
C VAL A 618 -2.76 -15.12 42.44
N SER A 619 -3.55 -14.36 41.68
CA SER A 619 -4.97 -14.20 41.93
C SER A 619 -5.80 -15.23 41.18
N PHE A 620 -6.62 -15.98 41.92
CA PHE A 620 -7.69 -16.84 41.43
C PHE A 620 -9.08 -16.22 41.68
N GLY A 621 -9.13 -14.95 42.07
CA GLY A 621 -10.34 -14.17 42.32
C GLY A 621 -10.57 -13.09 41.25
N PRO A 622 -11.70 -12.38 41.29
CA PRO A 622 -11.93 -11.25 40.39
C PRO A 622 -10.87 -10.16 40.61
N ASP A 623 -10.58 -9.36 39.58
CA ASP A 623 -9.55 -8.30 39.67
C ASP A 623 -9.86 -7.29 40.78
N SER A 624 -11.14 -7.03 41.05
CA SER A 624 -11.62 -6.18 42.16
C SER A 624 -11.14 -6.63 43.54
N SER A 625 -10.93 -7.93 43.74
CA SER A 625 -10.45 -8.50 45.01
C SER A 625 -8.93 -8.63 45.08
N SER A 626 -8.21 -8.29 44.00
CA SER A 626 -6.77 -8.60 43.87
C SER A 626 -5.83 -7.50 44.36
N SER A 627 -6.37 -6.40 44.92
CA SER A 627 -5.58 -5.22 45.35
C SER A 627 -4.53 -5.57 46.41
N SER A 628 -4.89 -6.40 47.39
CA SER A 628 -3.99 -6.87 48.45
C SER A 628 -2.83 -7.69 47.89
N LEU A 629 -3.11 -8.66 47.01
CA LEU A 629 -2.09 -9.48 46.35
C LEU A 629 -1.12 -8.63 45.51
N ARG A 630 -1.66 -7.69 44.71
CA ARG A 630 -0.85 -6.76 43.91
C ARG A 630 0.06 -5.90 44.79
N ARG A 631 -0.44 -5.43 45.94
CA ARG A 631 0.35 -4.68 46.92
C ARG A 631 1.47 -5.53 47.53
N MET A 632 1.19 -6.78 47.89
CA MET A 632 2.21 -7.70 48.41
C MET A 632 3.38 -7.88 47.44
N ALA A 633 3.10 -8.15 46.15
CA ALA A 633 4.14 -8.29 45.14
C ALA A 633 4.94 -6.99 44.94
N GLN A 634 4.27 -5.84 44.92
CA GLN A 634 4.93 -4.54 44.80
C GLN A 634 5.91 -4.29 45.96
N VAL A 635 5.47 -4.49 47.20
CA VAL A 635 6.33 -4.32 48.39
C VAL A 635 7.53 -5.27 48.35
N ALA A 636 7.32 -6.53 47.96
CA ALA A 636 8.41 -7.49 47.84
C ALA A 636 9.42 -7.09 46.75
N LEU A 637 8.95 -6.61 45.59
CA LEU A 637 9.79 -6.13 44.51
C LEU A 637 10.62 -4.90 44.91
N GLU A 638 10.00 -3.95 45.61
CA GLU A 638 10.70 -2.77 46.15
C GLU A 638 11.83 -3.18 47.11
N ILE A 639 11.61 -4.15 48.00
CA ILE A 639 12.64 -4.64 48.92
C ILE A 639 13.73 -5.40 48.17
N GLN A 640 13.35 -6.26 47.24
CA GLN A 640 14.28 -7.04 46.42
C GLN A 640 15.22 -6.13 45.62
N ASN A 641 14.70 -5.06 45.00
CA ASN A 641 15.49 -4.10 44.23
C ASN A 641 16.47 -3.30 45.10
N ASN A 642 16.15 -3.11 46.38
CA ASN A 642 16.98 -2.39 47.35
C ASN A 642 17.91 -3.33 48.16
N ALA A 643 17.91 -4.64 47.89
CA ALA A 643 18.74 -5.60 48.62
C ALA A 643 20.24 -5.42 48.30
N PRO A 644 21.15 -5.62 49.27
CA PRO A 644 22.59 -5.55 49.03
C PRO A 644 23.02 -6.55 47.94
N ARG A 645 23.74 -6.09 46.91
CA ARG A 645 24.29 -6.97 45.88
C ARG A 645 25.39 -7.85 46.49
N GLY A 646 25.19 -9.16 46.47
CA GLY A 646 26.15 -10.13 47.01
C GLY A 646 27.49 -10.12 46.27
N ARG A 647 28.59 -10.47 46.97
CA ARG A 647 29.91 -10.74 46.37
C ARG A 647 29.92 -12.15 45.78
N GLY A 648 29.41 -12.30 44.56
CA GLY A 648 29.41 -13.54 43.79
C GLY A 648 29.04 -13.28 42.32
N PRO A 649 29.22 -14.24 41.40
CA PRO A 649 28.74 -14.09 40.03
C PRO A 649 27.25 -13.75 40.06
N ALA A 650 26.82 -12.83 39.20
CA ALA A 650 25.45 -12.31 39.18
C ALA A 650 24.44 -13.46 39.16
N THR A 651 23.87 -13.75 40.32
CA THR A 651 22.78 -14.72 40.42
C THR A 651 21.57 -14.04 39.82
N THR A 652 21.06 -14.58 38.72
CA THR A 652 19.85 -14.06 38.07
C THR A 652 18.70 -14.17 39.07
N SER A 653 18.39 -13.07 39.76
CA SER A 653 17.27 -13.00 40.69
C SER A 653 15.99 -12.90 39.89
N ILE A 654 15.06 -13.83 40.08
CA ILE A 654 13.72 -13.73 39.50
C ILE A 654 13.02 -12.55 40.19
N PRO A 655 12.51 -11.54 39.46
CA PRO A 655 11.85 -10.40 40.08
C PRO A 655 10.49 -10.81 40.65
N SER A 656 10.17 -10.30 41.83
CA SER A 656 8.88 -10.48 42.48
C SER A 656 7.75 -9.93 41.60
N SER A 657 6.64 -10.64 41.50
CA SER A 657 5.57 -10.30 40.54
C SER A 657 4.16 -10.63 41.05
N PHE A 658 3.18 -10.01 40.39
CA PHE A 658 1.75 -10.30 40.54
C PHE A 658 1.18 -10.80 39.21
N THR A 659 0.42 -11.88 39.25
CA THR A 659 -0.24 -12.48 38.08
C THR A 659 -1.71 -12.76 38.38
N VAL A 660 -2.59 -12.57 37.40
CA VAL A 660 -3.98 -13.06 37.48
C VAL A 660 -4.03 -14.39 36.75
N ALA A 661 -4.56 -15.44 37.39
CA ALA A 661 -4.79 -16.72 36.74
C ALA A 661 -5.99 -16.60 35.79
N LEU A 662 -5.76 -16.02 34.60
CA LEU A 662 -6.74 -15.94 33.50
C LEU A 662 -6.73 -17.25 32.69
N ASP A 663 -5.57 -17.89 32.57
CA ASP A 663 -5.39 -19.26 32.12
C ASP A 663 -4.24 -19.86 32.94
N THR A 664 -4.39 -21.05 33.50
CA THR A 664 -3.38 -21.73 34.35
C THR A 664 -2.00 -21.89 33.68
N VAL A 665 -1.92 -21.72 32.36
CA VAL A 665 -0.71 -21.59 31.54
C VAL A 665 0.21 -20.46 32.06
N GLN A 666 -0.36 -19.35 32.55
CA GLN A 666 0.43 -18.23 33.06
C GLN A 666 1.18 -18.52 34.36
N LEU A 667 0.73 -19.47 35.19
CA LEU A 667 1.46 -19.85 36.40
C LEU A 667 2.76 -20.57 36.03
N ALA A 668 2.67 -21.51 35.07
CA ALA A 668 3.81 -22.17 34.49
C ALA A 668 4.75 -21.13 33.85
N GLN A 669 4.26 -20.20 33.03
CA GLN A 669 5.05 -19.10 32.45
C GLN A 669 5.70 -18.17 33.49
N THR A 670 5.04 -17.88 34.61
CA THR A 670 5.56 -16.95 35.65
C THR A 670 6.77 -17.53 36.39
N PHE A 671 6.80 -18.86 36.62
CA PHE A 671 7.93 -19.55 37.29
C PHE A 671 8.87 -20.28 36.34
N LEU A 672 8.40 -20.52 35.11
CA LEU A 672 9.14 -21.05 33.99
C LEU A 672 9.09 -20.00 32.87
N GLY A 673 9.60 -18.79 33.10
CA GLY A 673 9.88 -17.83 32.00
C GLY A 673 10.89 -18.35 30.97
N ILE A 674 11.06 -19.66 30.89
CA ILE A 674 12.02 -20.50 30.22
C ILE A 674 11.36 -21.75 29.60
N ALA A 675 10.11 -22.12 29.94
CA ALA A 675 9.53 -23.39 29.47
C ALA A 675 8.57 -23.29 28.28
N GLU A 676 8.01 -22.12 28.01
CA GLU A 676 7.18 -21.88 26.83
C GLU A 676 7.94 -21.02 25.83
N SER A 677 7.72 -21.31 24.56
CA SER A 677 8.38 -20.59 23.48
C SER A 677 7.88 -19.15 23.40
N LEU A 678 8.81 -18.23 23.15
CA LEU A 678 8.46 -16.83 22.86
C LEU A 678 8.00 -16.71 21.41
N ARG A 679 7.05 -15.81 21.16
CA ARG A 679 6.70 -15.41 19.79
C ARG A 679 6.77 -13.90 19.68
N LYS A 680 7.25 -13.43 18.53
CA LYS A 680 7.08 -12.03 18.17
C LYS A 680 5.60 -11.78 17.84
N PRO A 681 5.11 -10.53 18.00
CA PRO A 681 3.82 -10.14 17.44
C PRO A 681 3.76 -10.52 15.96
N ARG A 682 2.71 -11.24 15.56
CA ARG A 682 2.48 -11.55 14.15
C ARG A 682 1.89 -10.33 13.46
N GLY A 683 2.36 -10.06 12.25
CA GLY A 683 1.76 -9.06 11.39
C GLY A 683 2.02 -9.37 9.93
N SER A 684 1.04 -9.05 9.10
CA SER A 684 1.07 -9.31 7.66
C SER A 684 0.35 -8.21 6.90
N LEU A 685 0.62 -8.09 5.60
CA LEU A 685 -0.07 -7.20 4.70
C LEU A 685 -1.14 -7.98 3.93
N ILE A 686 -2.36 -7.47 3.92
CA ILE A 686 -3.52 -8.05 3.21
C ILE A 686 -4.16 -6.99 2.32
N HIS A 687 -4.74 -7.40 1.20
CA HIS A 687 -5.45 -6.54 0.25
C HIS A 687 -6.97 -6.45 0.52
#